data_AF-A0AB40CWT4-F1
#
_entry.id   AF-A0AB40CWT4-F1
#
_cell.length_a   1.000
_cell.length_b   1.000
_cell.length_c   1.000
_cell.angle_alpha   90.00
_cell.angle_beta   90.00
_cell.angle_gamma   90.00
#
_symmetry.space_group_name_H-M   'P 1'
#
loop_
_entity.id
_entity.type
_entity.pdbx_description
1 polymer ?
#
loop_
_entity_poly.entity_id
_entity_poly.type
_entity_poly.pdbx_seq_one_letter_code
_entity_poly.pdbx_strand_id
1 'polypeptide(L)'
;MLSIDRPVRQSDYNRFSSTTPIVIDNGGSHFRIGWAGESDPRVIFRNTVQRPRHRATGETTTIVGDHDPALIKYFDCTRSSSRSPFDSNVVYQFEIMEYVLDYGFERLGAQGIQVDHPILMTECPCNPVSSRSKMAELLFETYGVRSIAFGVDAAFSYKFNQQLGICDEDGLVVCSGLTTSHVFPFIRGEPVLDACCRTNIGGYHVTDYLKQLLSLKYPQHMSSITWEKAEDMKMEHCYVAEDYLSELELFQKKTKEAEEKTRCWQLPWVPPPQEESPTEEELARKAALKEKQGQRLRDMAAAKRSVRIMELENELRGLEDLVQELDEMDEHEISSFLSNTVYSSRLEIESALQKVSQSLRKARGEPSDSEERVDVLSAEKFPLIGIPDEKLTPEQLKEKRRQTFIKTMSEGRSRAKQKRADEETQKEKQIHQDEEKRCENPELYLESLRAKHKELSERIEQRKRLKTNGSKTNGSQNLNGAGGRGERLNAAQRERMRLLTTAAFDRGKGEDTFGARDEDWQLYKLMSRDNDDEEDEEDEAELARVTSRLQDIDPTYIGPLQPTNISQPARITPQTAEDFQIVLGVERFRCPEILFQPPMVGVDQAGLDEMVGVLFRRLYGVDDAMKESISNSILVTGGSLLFPGLVPRLEAGVRKIRPYLSPIRVVRASDPILDAWRGASAYASASQFSSQTFSREDYYEKGEDWLRGYHIKYDL
;
A
#
# COMPACT_ATOMS: atom_id res chain seq x y z
N MET A 1 16.75 15.64 21.01
CA MET A 1 16.45 14.20 21.16
C MET A 1 16.58 13.84 22.63
N LEU A 2 15.47 13.83 23.36
CA LEU A 2 15.41 13.19 24.67
C LEU A 2 15.16 11.72 24.39
N SER A 3 16.09 10.85 24.76
CA SER A 3 15.78 9.42 24.94
C SER A 3 14.69 9.36 26.00
N ILE A 4 13.43 9.09 25.61
CA ILE A 4 12.30 9.04 26.54
C ILE A 4 12.35 7.68 27.23
N ASP A 5 13.28 7.56 28.18
CA ASP A 5 13.12 6.58 29.25
C ASP A 5 11.79 6.87 29.94
N ARG A 6 11.02 5.82 30.26
CA ARG A 6 9.75 5.98 30.96
C ARG A 6 9.97 6.88 32.20
N PRO A 7 9.08 7.85 32.46
CA PRO A 7 9.27 8.77 33.58
C PRO A 7 9.46 7.98 34.87
N VAL A 8 10.64 8.15 35.48
CA VAL A 8 10.98 7.46 36.72
C VAL A 8 10.17 8.08 37.85
N ARG A 9 9.55 7.22 38.67
CA ARG A 9 8.81 7.67 39.84
C ARG A 9 9.77 8.32 40.84
N GLN A 10 9.46 9.54 41.24
CA GLN A 10 10.21 10.28 42.26
C GLN A 10 9.91 9.72 43.66
N SER A 11 10.85 9.88 44.59
CA SER A 11 10.77 9.30 45.95
C SER A 11 10.89 10.32 47.07
N ASP A 12 11.11 11.59 46.71
CA ASP A 12 11.39 12.71 47.60
C ASP A 12 10.19 13.62 47.82
N TYR A 13 8.99 13.23 47.38
CA TYR A 13 7.76 14.01 47.57
C TYR A 13 7.58 14.52 49.00
N ASN A 14 7.71 13.64 50.00
CA ASN A 14 7.57 13.97 51.41
C ASN A 14 8.75 14.79 52.01
N ARG A 15 9.78 15.11 51.21
CA ARG A 15 10.88 15.99 51.65
C ARG A 15 10.56 17.47 51.47
N PHE A 16 9.59 17.79 50.61
CA PHE A 16 9.15 19.16 50.39
C PHE A 16 8.12 19.56 51.46
N SER A 17 8.18 20.82 51.88
CA SER A 17 7.19 21.39 52.81
C SER A 17 5.83 21.45 52.12
N SER A 18 4.72 21.31 52.87
CA SER A 18 3.36 21.49 52.33
C SER A 18 3.08 22.91 51.83
N THR A 19 3.99 23.85 52.08
CA THR A 19 3.97 25.22 51.52
C THR A 19 4.70 25.33 50.18
N THR A 20 5.50 24.33 49.80
CA THR A 20 6.25 24.35 48.52
C THR A 20 5.27 24.06 47.38
N PRO A 21 5.13 24.98 46.41
CA PRO A 21 4.22 24.77 45.28
C PRO A 21 4.71 23.70 44.30
N ILE A 22 3.75 22.97 43.74
CA ILE A 22 3.93 22.12 42.56
C ILE A 22 3.62 22.97 41.33
N VAL A 23 4.46 22.87 40.31
CA VAL A 23 4.28 23.57 39.03
C VAL A 23 3.95 22.58 37.95
N ILE A 24 2.78 22.77 37.33
CA ILE A 24 2.25 21.95 36.24
C ILE A 24 2.19 22.81 34.98
N ASP A 25 3.03 22.48 33.99
CA ASP A 25 2.82 22.96 32.63
C ASP A 25 1.92 21.97 31.87
N ASN A 26 0.64 22.35 31.72
CA ASN A 26 -0.39 21.51 31.10
C ASN A 26 -0.46 21.74 29.58
N GLY A 27 0.63 21.44 28.89
CA GLY A 27 0.70 21.58 27.44
C GLY A 27 -0.08 20.50 26.69
N GLY A 28 -0.74 20.87 25.59
CA GLY A 28 -1.50 19.93 24.76
C GLY A 28 -0.68 18.83 24.07
N SER A 29 0.64 19.02 23.94
CA SER A 29 1.58 18.00 23.43
C SER A 29 2.22 17.18 24.55
N HIS A 30 2.75 17.86 25.56
CA HIS A 30 3.47 17.24 26.67
C HIS A 30 3.00 17.86 27.97
N PHE A 31 2.77 17.01 28.96
CA PHE A 31 2.51 17.38 30.34
C PHE A 31 3.85 17.42 31.08
N ARG A 32 4.09 18.48 31.86
CA ARG A 32 5.31 18.63 32.67
C ARG A 32 4.94 18.99 34.10
N ILE A 33 5.55 18.31 35.06
CA ILE A 33 5.30 18.55 36.49
C ILE A 33 6.61 18.48 37.28
N GLY A 34 6.74 19.36 38.27
CA GLY A 34 7.89 19.44 39.17
C GLY A 34 7.67 20.44 40.29
N TRP A 35 8.73 20.80 41.01
CA TRP A 35 8.65 21.70 42.15
C TRP A 35 9.05 23.13 41.78
N ALA A 36 8.41 24.11 42.44
CA ALA A 36 8.80 25.51 42.31
C ALA A 36 10.25 25.73 42.77
N GLY A 37 10.98 26.56 42.04
CA GLY A 37 12.39 26.88 42.30
C GLY A 37 13.39 25.90 41.69
N GLU A 38 12.93 24.82 41.07
CA GLU A 38 13.80 23.90 40.32
C GLU A 38 14.01 24.37 38.87
N SER A 39 15.14 24.01 38.28
CA SER A 39 15.52 24.40 36.91
C SER A 39 14.83 23.59 35.81
N ASP A 40 14.41 22.37 36.13
CA ASP A 40 13.82 21.44 35.16
C ASP A 40 12.66 20.66 35.78
N PRO A 41 11.61 20.35 35.01
CA PRO A 41 10.50 19.54 35.50
C PRO A 41 10.98 18.13 35.84
N ARG A 42 10.41 17.55 36.90
CA ARG A 42 10.77 16.19 37.36
C ARG A 42 10.21 15.09 36.48
N VAL A 43 9.04 15.34 35.90
CA VAL A 43 8.31 14.36 35.10
C VAL A 43 7.81 15.05 33.83
N ILE A 44 8.10 14.45 32.68
CA ILE A 44 7.64 14.90 31.36
C ILE A 44 7.11 13.67 30.61
N PHE A 45 5.93 13.78 30.01
CA PHE A 45 5.38 12.74 29.12
C PHE A 45 4.35 13.35 28.16
N ARG A 46 4.02 12.64 27.08
CA ARG A 46 2.98 13.11 26.16
C ARG A 46 1.60 13.19 26.80
N ASN A 47 0.89 14.27 26.49
CA ASN A 47 -0.43 14.55 27.05
C ASN A 47 -1.54 13.80 26.27
N THR A 48 -1.40 12.48 26.24
CA THR A 48 -2.30 11.57 25.53
C THR A 48 -2.56 10.33 26.35
N VAL A 49 -3.77 9.78 26.21
CA VAL A 49 -4.23 8.58 26.91
C VAL A 49 -4.74 7.56 25.91
N GLN A 50 -4.34 6.31 26.10
CA GLN A 50 -4.83 5.14 25.38
C GLN A 50 -5.47 4.16 26.36
N ARG A 51 -6.57 3.52 25.95
CA ARG A 51 -7.24 2.51 26.76
C ARG A 51 -7.39 1.18 26.00
N PRO A 52 -6.29 0.47 25.71
CA PRO A 52 -6.36 -0.81 25.04
C PRO A 52 -6.88 -1.92 25.94
N ARG A 53 -7.37 -3.00 25.32
CA ARG A 53 -7.69 -4.25 26.02
C ARG A 53 -6.48 -5.16 26.05
N HIS A 54 -6.16 -5.71 27.21
CA HIS A 54 -5.12 -6.71 27.34
C HIS A 54 -5.54 -8.00 26.64
N ARG A 55 -4.68 -8.56 25.80
CA ARG A 55 -5.01 -9.70 24.92
C ARG A 55 -5.30 -10.98 25.70
N ALA A 56 -4.61 -11.21 26.82
CA ALA A 56 -4.77 -12.43 27.60
C ALA A 56 -5.93 -12.36 28.61
N THR A 57 -6.16 -11.19 29.22
CA THR A 57 -7.16 -11.03 30.30
C THR A 57 -8.46 -10.39 29.81
N GLY A 58 -8.46 -9.73 28.65
CA GLY A 58 -9.60 -8.96 28.14
C GLY A 58 -9.87 -7.65 28.88
N GLU A 59 -9.13 -7.36 29.95
CA GLU A 59 -9.28 -6.18 30.79
C GLU A 59 -8.82 -4.91 30.06
N THR A 60 -9.52 -3.80 30.28
CA THR A 60 -9.14 -2.50 29.70
C THR A 60 -8.16 -1.80 30.63
N THR A 61 -6.96 -1.52 30.15
CA THR A 61 -5.92 -0.83 30.92
C THR A 61 -5.75 0.60 30.42
N THR A 62 -5.50 1.53 31.32
CA THR A 62 -5.17 2.92 30.96
C THR A 62 -3.66 3.07 30.79
N ILE A 63 -3.24 3.59 29.66
CA ILE A 63 -1.85 3.91 29.34
C ILE A 63 -1.78 5.42 29.06
N VAL A 64 -0.93 6.12 29.80
CA VAL A 64 -0.72 7.57 29.67
C VAL A 64 0.68 7.81 29.11
N GLY A 65 0.81 8.77 28.20
CA GLY A 65 2.10 9.13 27.59
C GLY A 65 2.32 8.53 26.21
N ASP A 66 3.61 8.42 25.86
CA ASP A 66 4.05 7.91 24.56
C ASP A 66 3.65 6.45 24.34
N HIS A 67 3.38 6.13 23.07
CA HIS A 67 3.08 4.77 22.67
C HIS A 67 4.36 3.93 22.73
N ASP A 68 4.44 2.99 23.67
CA ASP A 68 5.52 2.01 23.74
C ASP A 68 5.22 0.84 22.80
N PRO A 69 5.96 0.66 21.69
CA PRO A 69 5.72 -0.41 20.74
C PRO A 69 5.84 -1.81 21.37
N ALA A 70 6.60 -1.95 22.47
CA ALA A 70 6.71 -3.22 23.18
C ALA A 70 5.37 -3.65 23.81
N LEU A 71 4.51 -2.68 24.14
CA LEU A 71 3.19 -2.94 24.74
C LEU A 71 2.19 -3.53 23.72
N ILE A 72 2.39 -3.34 22.42
CA ILE A 72 1.52 -3.91 21.36
C ILE A 72 1.44 -5.44 21.43
N LYS A 73 2.46 -6.11 21.96
CA LYS A 73 2.47 -7.57 22.18
C LYS A 73 1.41 -8.02 23.18
N TYR A 74 1.16 -7.20 24.20
CA TYR A 74 0.26 -7.50 25.32
C TYR A 74 -1.13 -6.92 25.12
N PHE A 75 -1.25 -5.86 24.32
CA PHE A 75 -2.46 -5.06 24.18
C PHE A 75 -3.02 -5.13 22.76
N ASP A 76 -4.35 -5.15 22.65
CA ASP A 76 -5.06 -4.96 21.38
C ASP A 76 -5.22 -3.46 21.12
N CYS A 77 -4.23 -2.90 20.43
CA CYS A 77 -4.19 -1.50 20.03
C CYS A 77 -5.00 -1.23 18.74
N THR A 78 -5.56 -2.24 18.07
CA THR A 78 -6.29 -2.05 16.80
C THR A 78 -7.61 -1.29 16.99
N ARG A 79 -8.17 -1.34 18.21
CA ARG A 79 -9.47 -0.73 18.56
C ARG A 79 -9.37 0.48 19.49
N SER A 80 -8.19 0.81 19.99
CA SER A 80 -7.99 1.93 20.91
C SER A 80 -7.17 3.03 20.24
N SER A 81 -7.83 4.13 19.91
CA SER A 81 -7.16 5.34 19.43
C SER A 81 -6.58 6.13 20.62
N SER A 82 -5.44 6.77 20.37
CA SER A 82 -4.90 7.79 21.27
C SER A 82 -5.86 8.96 21.39
N ARG A 83 -6.12 9.43 22.61
CA ARG A 83 -7.00 10.56 22.88
C ARG A 83 -6.25 11.64 23.65
N SER A 84 -6.46 12.89 23.27
CA SER A 84 -5.98 14.07 24.02
C SER A 84 -7.11 14.60 24.91
N PRO A 85 -6.81 15.12 26.11
CA PRO A 85 -7.82 15.83 26.91
C PRO A 85 -8.18 17.21 26.32
N PHE A 86 -7.44 17.68 25.32
CA PHE A 86 -7.60 18.98 24.69
C PHE A 86 -8.38 18.93 23.39
N ASP A 87 -9.18 19.97 23.17
CA ASP A 87 -9.65 20.38 21.85
C ASP A 87 -9.12 21.79 21.61
N SER A 88 -8.35 21.96 20.53
CA SER A 88 -7.86 23.27 20.11
C SER A 88 -7.22 24.09 21.24
N ASN A 89 -6.39 23.42 22.05
CA ASN A 89 -5.64 23.96 23.21
C ASN A 89 -6.48 24.31 24.46
N VAL A 90 -7.75 23.89 24.49
CA VAL A 90 -8.63 24.01 25.66
C VAL A 90 -8.94 22.61 26.20
N VAL A 91 -8.81 22.40 27.51
CA VAL A 91 -9.19 21.13 28.14
C VAL A 91 -10.71 21.00 28.11
N TYR A 92 -11.20 19.88 27.59
CA TYR A 92 -12.64 19.60 27.50
C TYR A 92 -13.03 18.20 27.98
N GLN A 93 -12.14 17.21 27.86
CA GLN A 93 -12.35 15.85 28.37
C GLN A 93 -11.69 15.70 29.73
N PHE A 94 -12.42 16.06 30.78
CA PHE A 94 -11.90 16.06 32.15
C PHE A 94 -11.67 14.66 32.70
N GLU A 95 -12.39 13.63 32.23
CA GLU A 95 -12.09 12.24 32.60
C GLU A 95 -10.74 11.77 32.05
N ILE A 96 -10.34 12.28 30.88
CA ILE A 96 -9.00 12.00 30.31
C ILE A 96 -7.95 12.80 31.05
N MET A 97 -8.26 14.05 31.41
CA MET A 97 -7.36 14.90 32.18
C MET A 97 -7.09 14.32 33.58
N GLU A 98 -8.08 13.70 34.21
CA GLU A 98 -7.93 12.98 35.47
C GLU A 98 -6.87 11.87 35.35
N TYR A 99 -6.92 11.02 34.31
CA TYR A 99 -5.87 10.01 34.09
C TYR A 99 -4.47 10.63 33.92
N VAL A 100 -4.38 11.79 33.26
CA VAL A 100 -3.10 12.51 33.08
C VAL A 100 -2.58 13.04 34.42
N LEU A 101 -3.45 13.64 35.24
CA LEU A 101 -3.10 14.15 36.56
C LEU A 101 -2.74 13.02 37.53
N ASP A 102 -3.52 11.93 37.57
CA ASP A 102 -3.23 10.73 38.35
C ASP A 102 -1.83 10.21 38.05
N TYR A 103 -1.53 10.04 36.76
CA TYR A 103 -0.20 9.59 36.33
C TYR A 103 0.89 10.61 36.69
N GLY A 104 0.64 11.90 36.53
CA GLY A 104 1.57 12.97 36.90
C GLY A 104 1.90 12.96 38.40
N PHE A 105 0.89 12.93 39.27
CA PHE A 105 1.05 12.91 40.72
C PHE A 105 1.67 11.60 41.22
N GLU A 106 1.26 10.45 40.68
CA GLU A 106 1.85 9.15 41.01
C GLU A 106 3.36 9.14 40.71
N ARG A 107 3.75 9.67 39.55
CA ARG A 107 5.15 9.78 39.11
C ARG A 107 5.94 10.83 39.89
N LEU A 108 5.29 11.92 40.34
CA LEU A 108 5.91 12.87 41.27
C LEU A 108 6.11 12.26 42.68
N GLY A 109 5.50 11.11 42.97
CA GLY A 109 5.67 10.40 44.24
C GLY A 109 4.59 10.73 45.27
N ALA A 110 3.50 11.39 44.88
CA ALA A 110 2.34 11.58 45.75
C ALA A 110 1.73 10.20 46.07
N GLN A 111 1.64 9.86 47.35
CA GLN A 111 1.06 8.59 47.84
C GLN A 111 -0.18 8.80 48.70
N GLY A 112 -0.44 10.06 49.10
CA GLY A 112 -1.60 10.42 49.89
C GLY A 112 -2.88 10.43 49.07
N ILE A 113 -4.01 10.40 49.77
CA ILE A 113 -5.35 10.59 49.18
C ILE A 113 -5.50 12.04 48.66
N GLN A 114 -4.73 12.97 49.21
CA GLN A 114 -4.75 14.40 48.87
C GLN A 114 -3.36 14.89 48.49
N VAL A 115 -3.32 15.90 47.62
CA VAL A 115 -2.13 16.64 47.21
C VAL A 115 -2.03 17.90 48.07
N ASP A 116 -1.44 17.79 49.27
CA ASP A 116 -1.31 18.89 50.24
C ASP A 116 -0.18 19.89 49.89
N HIS A 117 -0.24 20.46 48.69
CA HIS A 117 0.67 21.50 48.21
C HIS A 117 -0.10 22.52 47.37
N PRO A 118 0.30 23.81 47.35
CA PRO A 118 -0.19 24.76 46.36
C PRO A 118 0.15 24.29 44.94
N ILE A 119 -0.72 24.55 43.96
CA ILE A 119 -0.45 24.24 42.56
C ILE A 119 -0.49 25.51 41.71
N LEU A 120 0.57 25.75 40.94
CA LEU A 120 0.53 26.65 39.79
C LEU A 120 0.37 25.81 38.52
N MET A 121 -0.71 26.03 37.78
CA MET A 121 -1.00 25.30 36.55
C MET A 121 -1.07 26.25 35.35
N THR A 122 -0.39 25.90 34.26
CA THR A 122 -0.48 26.68 33.02
C THR A 122 -1.81 26.44 32.29
N GLU A 123 -2.31 27.46 31.62
CA GLU A 123 -3.48 27.43 30.76
C GLU A 123 -3.25 28.23 29.47
N CYS A 124 -4.16 28.09 28.50
CA CYS A 124 -4.09 28.86 27.26
C CYS A 124 -4.54 30.33 27.47
N PRO A 125 -4.07 31.27 26.62
CA PRO A 125 -4.61 32.63 26.61
C PRO A 125 -6.13 32.64 26.42
N CYS A 126 -6.81 33.45 27.23
CA CYS A 126 -8.28 33.59 27.19
C CYS A 126 -9.03 32.25 27.37
N ASN A 127 -8.52 31.36 28.23
CA ASN A 127 -9.17 30.08 28.56
C ASN A 127 -10.63 30.29 29.01
N PRO A 128 -11.61 29.54 28.46
CA PRO A 128 -13.00 29.64 28.90
C PRO A 128 -13.15 29.38 30.39
N VAL A 129 -13.92 30.24 31.06
CA VAL A 129 -14.18 30.12 32.51
C VAL A 129 -14.72 28.74 32.84
N SER A 130 -15.60 28.17 32.03
CA SER A 130 -16.15 26.82 32.26
C SER A 130 -15.08 25.71 32.27
N SER A 131 -14.04 25.83 31.45
CA SER A 131 -12.91 24.88 31.45
C SER A 131 -12.08 25.08 32.73
N ARG A 132 -11.79 26.34 33.09
CA ARG A 132 -11.07 26.67 34.33
C ARG A 132 -11.82 26.21 35.58
N SER A 133 -13.13 26.40 35.64
CA SER A 133 -13.99 25.96 36.74
C SER A 133 -13.97 24.46 36.93
N LYS A 134 -14.09 23.68 35.84
CA LYS A 134 -13.99 22.21 35.90
C LYS A 134 -12.60 21.73 36.29
N MET A 135 -11.54 22.43 35.87
CA MET A 135 -10.19 22.12 36.31
C MET A 135 -10.04 22.40 37.82
N ALA A 136 -10.56 23.52 38.31
CA ALA A 136 -10.55 23.85 39.73
C ALA A 136 -11.35 22.83 40.55
N GLU A 137 -12.55 22.44 40.09
CA GLU A 137 -13.37 21.38 40.69
C GLU A 137 -12.57 20.07 40.79
N LEU A 138 -11.93 19.64 39.71
CA LEU A 138 -11.10 18.44 39.68
C LEU A 138 -9.94 18.53 40.69
N LEU A 139 -9.22 19.65 40.75
CA LEU A 139 -8.10 19.84 41.69
C LEU A 139 -8.55 19.91 43.15
N PHE A 140 -9.65 20.60 43.46
CA PHE A 140 -10.11 20.76 44.83
C PHE A 140 -10.88 19.55 45.37
N GLU A 141 -11.83 19.02 44.60
CA GLU A 141 -12.74 17.97 45.07
C GLU A 141 -12.10 16.58 44.96
N THR A 142 -11.42 16.28 43.84
CA THR A 142 -10.80 14.96 43.63
C THR A 142 -9.44 14.86 44.32
N TYR A 143 -8.58 15.86 44.14
CA TYR A 143 -7.20 15.81 44.66
C TYR A 143 -7.00 16.53 46.00
N GLY A 144 -8.01 17.25 46.51
CA GLY A 144 -7.92 17.92 47.81
C GLY A 144 -6.84 18.98 47.90
N VAL A 145 -6.52 19.64 46.77
CA VAL A 145 -5.43 20.63 46.69
C VAL A 145 -5.69 21.82 47.62
N ARG A 146 -4.64 22.31 48.29
CA ARG A 146 -4.75 23.38 49.28
C ARG A 146 -5.14 24.73 48.67
N SER A 147 -4.46 25.11 47.60
CA SER A 147 -4.68 26.36 46.88
C SER A 147 -4.16 26.26 45.46
N ILE A 148 -4.81 26.94 44.51
CA ILE A 148 -4.45 26.90 43.09
C ILE A 148 -4.21 28.29 42.53
N ALA A 149 -3.34 28.38 41.53
CA ALA A 149 -3.19 29.54 40.65
C ALA A 149 -3.15 29.05 39.20
N PHE A 150 -3.79 29.79 38.31
CA PHE A 150 -3.69 29.58 36.86
C PHE A 150 -2.92 30.73 36.21
N GLY A 151 -2.11 30.42 35.20
CA GLY A 151 -1.39 31.42 34.41
C GLY A 151 -1.09 30.95 32.99
N VAL A 152 -0.78 31.87 32.10
CA VAL A 152 -0.55 31.63 30.68
C VAL A 152 0.88 31.16 30.47
N ASP A 153 1.04 30.01 29.83
CA ASP A 153 2.32 29.39 29.49
C ASP A 153 3.30 30.34 28.78
N ALA A 154 2.86 30.97 27.70
CA ALA A 154 3.66 31.89 26.90
C ALA A 154 4.05 33.16 27.68
N ALA A 155 3.24 33.57 28.67
CA ALA A 155 3.54 34.72 29.50
C ALA A 155 4.65 34.40 30.51
N PHE A 156 4.61 33.20 31.12
CA PHE A 156 5.73 32.72 31.94
C PHE A 156 7.02 32.58 31.13
N SER A 157 6.94 32.05 29.91
CA SER A 157 8.10 31.97 29.01
C SER A 157 8.68 33.35 28.69
N TYR A 158 7.82 34.35 28.45
CA TYR A 158 8.25 35.74 28.23
C TYR A 158 8.97 36.31 29.46
N LYS A 159 8.37 36.18 30.65
CA LYS A 159 8.98 36.65 31.90
C LYS A 159 10.31 36.01 32.21
N PHE A 160 10.44 34.70 31.98
CA PHE A 160 11.70 34.00 32.14
C PHE A 160 12.79 34.57 31.20
N ASN A 161 12.45 34.80 29.94
CA ASN A 161 13.38 35.37 28.96
C ASN A 161 13.69 36.86 29.22
N GLN A 162 12.74 37.60 29.79
CA GLN A 162 12.95 38.97 30.25
C GLN A 162 14.01 39.00 31.38
N GLN A 163 13.92 38.09 32.36
CA GLN A 163 14.90 37.97 33.44
C GLN A 163 16.30 37.60 32.93
N LEU A 164 16.38 36.85 31.83
CA LEU A 164 17.64 36.51 31.15
C LEU A 164 18.19 37.65 30.27
N GLY A 165 17.46 38.76 30.11
CA GLY A 165 17.84 39.88 29.24
C GLY A 165 17.73 39.57 27.75
N ILE A 166 16.96 38.54 27.37
CA ILE A 166 16.75 38.14 25.96
C ILE A 166 15.72 39.06 25.30
N CYS A 167 14.64 39.38 26.00
CA CYS A 167 13.61 40.32 25.56
C CYS A 167 13.45 41.47 26.57
N ASP A 168 12.90 42.58 26.08
CA ASP A 168 12.69 43.80 26.86
C ASP A 168 11.39 43.73 27.68
N GLU A 169 11.16 44.71 28.54
CA GLU A 169 9.94 44.80 29.35
C GLU A 169 8.68 45.02 28.51
N ASP A 170 8.76 45.93 27.54
CA ASP A 170 7.76 46.14 26.52
C ASP A 170 8.11 45.31 25.29
N GLY A 171 7.14 44.58 24.77
CA GLY A 171 7.41 43.65 23.67
C GLY A 171 6.20 42.87 23.23
N LEU A 172 6.47 41.84 22.43
CA LEU A 172 5.46 40.96 21.86
C LEU A 172 5.92 39.52 22.03
N VAL A 173 5.00 38.65 22.43
CA VAL A 173 5.23 37.20 22.34
C VAL A 173 4.50 36.62 21.15
N VAL A 174 5.21 35.83 20.36
CA VAL A 174 4.67 34.97 19.30
C VAL A 174 4.88 33.53 19.76
N CYS A 175 3.79 32.86 20.12
CA CYS A 175 3.80 31.49 20.62
C CYS A 175 3.09 30.56 19.62
N SER A 176 3.73 29.45 19.24
CA SER A 176 3.05 28.37 18.51
C SER A 176 3.17 27.06 19.26
N GLY A 177 2.02 26.59 19.74
CA GLY A 177 1.87 25.32 20.42
C GLY A 177 1.55 24.19 19.43
N LEU A 178 1.00 23.10 19.96
CA LEU A 178 0.65 21.94 19.14
C LEU A 178 -0.52 22.23 18.20
N THR A 179 -1.64 22.74 18.70
CA THR A 179 -2.87 22.89 17.90
C THR A 179 -3.17 24.33 17.50
N THR A 180 -2.66 25.30 18.25
CA THR A 180 -2.98 26.72 18.09
C THR A 180 -1.72 27.58 18.23
N SER A 181 -1.78 28.78 17.67
CA SER A 181 -0.75 29.81 17.85
C SER A 181 -1.38 31.10 18.36
N HIS A 182 -0.66 31.79 19.23
CA HIS A 182 -1.10 32.99 19.92
C HIS A 182 -0.07 34.10 19.77
N VAL A 183 -0.55 35.33 19.65
CA VAL A 183 0.29 36.53 19.60
C VAL A 183 -0.33 37.59 20.52
N PHE A 184 0.40 38.05 21.53
CA PHE A 184 -0.06 39.07 22.47
C PHE A 184 1.09 39.95 22.96
N PRO A 185 0.82 41.22 23.33
CA PRO A 185 1.87 42.15 23.73
C PRO A 185 2.09 42.17 25.24
N PHE A 186 3.28 42.59 25.63
CA PHE A 186 3.65 42.99 26.98
C PHE A 186 3.83 44.50 27.01
N ILE A 187 3.16 45.15 27.96
CA ILE A 187 3.27 46.59 28.20
C ILE A 187 3.51 46.80 29.69
N ARG A 188 4.61 47.47 30.04
CA ARG A 188 5.08 47.71 31.42
C ARG A 188 5.13 46.41 32.22
N GLY A 189 5.70 45.38 31.59
CA GLY A 189 5.88 44.06 32.20
C GLY A 189 4.63 43.19 32.23
N GLU A 190 3.42 43.68 31.97
CA GLU A 190 2.21 42.84 32.05
C GLU A 190 1.67 42.46 30.66
N PRO A 191 1.16 41.23 30.48
CA PRO A 191 0.57 40.81 29.22
C PRO A 191 -0.81 41.45 29.00
N VAL A 192 -1.02 42.01 27.80
CA VAL A 192 -2.30 42.60 27.41
C VAL A 192 -3.13 41.58 26.62
N LEU A 193 -3.79 40.69 27.35
CA LEU A 193 -4.54 39.57 26.77
C LEU A 193 -5.76 40.01 25.94
N ASP A 194 -6.33 41.19 26.20
CA ASP A 194 -7.42 41.77 25.39
C ASP A 194 -7.01 42.01 23.92
N ALA A 195 -5.72 42.25 23.68
CA ALA A 195 -5.16 42.41 22.34
C ALA A 195 -4.72 41.07 21.71
N CYS A 196 -4.85 39.95 22.42
CA CYS A 196 -4.39 38.64 21.97
C CYS A 196 -5.06 38.22 20.66
N CYS A 197 -4.24 37.77 19.73
CA CYS A 197 -4.67 37.13 18.49
C CYS A 197 -4.44 35.63 18.60
N ARG A 198 -5.36 34.83 18.06
CA ARG A 198 -5.27 33.37 18.01
C ARG A 198 -5.53 32.90 16.59
N THR A 199 -4.74 31.92 16.13
CA THR A 199 -5.01 31.12 14.94
C THR A 199 -5.08 29.64 15.33
N ASN A 200 -5.98 28.88 14.71
CA ASN A 200 -6.16 27.44 14.94
C ASN A 200 -5.22 26.61 14.05
N ILE A 201 -3.99 27.10 13.92
CA ILE A 201 -2.90 26.41 13.24
C ILE A 201 -1.75 26.29 14.24
N GLY A 202 -1.07 25.14 14.20
CA GLY A 202 0.06 24.82 15.07
C GLY A 202 0.80 23.59 14.55
N GLY A 203 1.73 23.05 15.34
CA GLY A 203 2.58 21.93 14.95
C GLY A 203 1.84 20.64 14.55
N TYR A 204 0.63 20.41 15.07
CA TYR A 204 -0.23 19.28 14.71
C TYR A 204 -0.67 19.38 13.26
N HIS A 205 -1.12 20.57 12.84
CA HIS A 205 -1.56 20.83 11.47
C HIS A 205 -0.39 20.71 10.49
N VAL A 206 0.82 21.11 10.89
CA VAL A 206 2.04 20.93 10.07
C VAL A 206 2.34 19.45 9.90
N THR A 207 2.31 18.67 10.98
CA THR A 207 2.50 17.21 10.94
C THR A 207 1.43 16.54 10.08
N ASP A 208 0.16 16.88 10.28
CA ASP A 208 -0.95 16.26 9.57
C ASP A 208 -0.89 16.59 8.07
N TYR A 209 -0.57 17.83 7.72
CA TYR A 209 -0.38 18.22 6.33
C TYR A 209 0.79 17.48 5.67
N LEU A 210 1.92 17.32 6.37
CA LEU A 210 3.04 16.51 5.89
C LEU A 210 2.61 15.06 5.66
N LYS A 211 1.94 14.45 6.65
CA LYS A 211 1.42 13.09 6.54
C LYS A 211 0.49 12.93 5.34
N GLN A 212 -0.44 13.87 5.14
CA GLN A 212 -1.38 13.85 4.01
C GLN A 212 -0.64 13.93 2.66
N LEU A 213 0.31 14.87 2.52
CA LEU A 213 1.10 15.01 1.29
C LEU A 213 1.92 13.75 0.99
N LEU A 214 2.59 13.18 2.00
CA LEU A 214 3.37 11.95 1.82
C LEU A 214 2.48 10.75 1.52
N SER A 215 1.28 10.67 2.10
CA SER A 215 0.29 9.62 1.80
C SER A 215 -0.17 9.68 0.33
N LEU A 216 -0.35 10.90 -0.20
CA LEU A 216 -0.69 11.11 -1.61
C LEU A 216 0.48 10.79 -2.55
N LYS A 217 1.71 11.11 -2.13
CA LYS A 217 2.94 10.86 -2.89
C LYS A 217 3.35 9.39 -2.89
N TYR A 218 3.11 8.67 -1.80
CA TYR A 218 3.45 7.25 -1.61
C TYR A 218 2.24 6.43 -1.17
N PRO A 219 1.25 6.18 -2.06
CA PRO A 219 0.03 5.43 -1.72
C PRO A 219 0.30 4.02 -1.15
N GLN A 220 1.36 3.37 -1.62
CA GLN A 220 1.78 2.05 -1.16
C GLN A 220 2.27 2.02 0.30
N HIS A 221 2.67 3.18 0.84
CA HIS A 221 3.23 3.32 2.18
C HIS A 221 2.29 4.07 3.14
N MET A 222 1.04 4.33 2.75
CA MET A 222 0.09 5.11 3.57
C MET A 222 -0.08 4.57 4.99
N SER A 223 -0.12 3.25 5.17
CA SER A 223 -0.22 2.60 6.48
C SER A 223 1.08 2.71 7.29
N SER A 224 2.22 2.80 6.61
CA SER A 224 3.56 2.89 7.20
C SER A 224 3.92 4.31 7.64
N ILE A 225 3.33 5.33 7.01
CA ILE A 225 3.50 6.76 7.33
C ILE A 225 2.47 7.15 8.41
N THR A 226 2.76 6.77 9.65
CA THR A 226 1.94 7.13 10.82
C THR A 226 2.14 8.62 11.18
N TRP A 227 1.26 9.15 12.03
CA TRP A 227 1.34 10.55 12.45
C TRP A 227 2.63 10.82 13.25
N GLU A 228 3.04 9.87 14.10
CA GLU A 228 4.26 9.95 14.90
C GLU A 228 5.51 10.01 14.01
N LYS A 229 5.60 9.14 12.99
CA LYS A 229 6.71 9.17 12.03
C LYS A 229 6.73 10.46 11.21
N ALA A 230 5.56 10.96 10.82
CA ALA A 230 5.46 12.26 10.16
C ALA A 230 5.92 13.39 11.08
N GLU A 231 5.65 13.29 12.38
CA GLU A 231 6.16 14.25 13.35
C GLU A 231 7.69 14.20 13.46
N ASP A 232 8.29 13.00 13.51
CA ASP A 232 9.74 12.85 13.50
C ASP A 232 10.35 13.45 12.23
N MET A 233 9.80 13.12 11.06
CA MET A 233 10.22 13.70 9.78
C MET A 233 10.09 15.22 9.76
N LYS A 234 9.01 15.77 10.32
CA LYS A 234 8.83 17.22 10.48
C LYS A 234 9.95 17.82 11.33
N MET A 235 10.20 17.25 12.51
CA MET A 235 11.16 17.80 13.46
C MET A 235 12.61 17.70 12.95
N GLU A 236 12.95 16.65 12.20
CA GLU A 236 14.32 16.40 11.71
C GLU A 236 14.62 17.08 10.37
N HIS A 237 13.60 17.26 9.51
CA HIS A 237 13.85 17.62 8.12
C HIS A 237 13.12 18.88 7.65
N CYS A 238 12.07 19.35 8.30
CA CYS A 238 11.37 20.56 7.85
C CYS A 238 12.09 21.84 8.27
N TYR A 239 11.87 22.91 7.49
CA TYR A 239 12.40 24.25 7.73
C TYR A 239 11.43 25.29 7.17
N VAL A 240 11.59 26.55 7.54
CA VAL A 240 10.82 27.66 7.02
C VAL A 240 11.70 28.44 6.05
N ALA A 241 11.20 28.68 4.84
CA ALA A 241 11.87 29.51 3.85
C ALA A 241 11.65 31.00 4.16
N GLU A 242 12.66 31.85 3.98
CA GLU A 242 12.52 33.30 4.17
C GLU A 242 11.60 33.93 3.10
N ASP A 243 11.78 33.52 1.85
CA ASP A 243 10.86 33.82 0.75
C ASP A 243 10.36 32.52 0.10
N TYR A 244 9.10 32.21 0.35
CA TYR A 244 8.48 30.96 -0.09
C TYR A 244 8.46 30.79 -1.61
N LEU A 245 8.22 31.88 -2.37
CA LEU A 245 8.13 31.82 -3.83
C LEU A 245 9.50 31.54 -4.47
N SER A 246 10.55 32.23 -4.03
CA SER A 246 11.90 31.95 -4.49
C SER A 246 12.33 30.52 -4.16
N GLU A 247 12.04 30.03 -2.96
CA GLU A 247 12.35 28.65 -2.58
C GLU A 247 11.59 27.64 -3.46
N LEU A 248 10.31 27.89 -3.76
CA LEU A 248 9.52 27.04 -4.63
C LEU A 248 10.09 27.00 -6.07
N GLU A 249 10.54 28.13 -6.61
CA GLU A 249 11.17 28.18 -7.92
C GLU A 249 12.46 27.37 -8.00
N LEU A 250 13.27 27.34 -6.93
CA LEU A 250 14.51 26.55 -6.88
C LEU A 250 14.24 25.05 -7.10
N PHE A 251 13.18 24.53 -6.48
CA PHE A 251 12.76 23.14 -6.62
C PHE A 251 12.08 22.84 -7.95
N GLN A 252 11.30 23.79 -8.49
CA GLN A 252 10.71 23.65 -9.84
C GLN A 252 11.78 23.57 -10.92
N LYS A 253 12.85 24.36 -10.80
CA LYS A 253 13.98 24.39 -11.73
C LYS A 253 14.96 23.22 -11.54
N LYS A 254 14.76 22.34 -10.55
CA LYS A 254 15.64 21.21 -10.21
C LYS A 254 17.12 21.62 -10.13
N THR A 255 17.37 22.74 -9.45
CA THR A 255 18.73 23.25 -9.28
C THR A 255 19.56 22.30 -8.39
N LYS A 256 20.89 22.39 -8.49
CA LYS A 256 21.79 21.64 -7.59
C LYS A 256 21.49 21.91 -6.11
N GLU A 257 21.12 23.14 -5.77
CA GLU A 257 20.70 23.51 -4.41
C GLU A 257 19.44 22.76 -3.96
N ALA A 258 18.46 22.56 -4.85
CA ALA A 258 17.26 21.78 -4.55
C ALA A 258 17.57 20.30 -4.30
N GLU A 259 18.55 19.72 -5.01
CA GLU A 259 19.02 18.37 -4.76
C GLU A 259 19.71 18.26 -3.39
N GLU A 260 20.58 19.21 -3.04
CA GLU A 260 21.25 19.28 -1.72
C GLU A 260 20.26 19.47 -0.56
N LYS A 261 19.16 20.19 -0.81
CA LYS A 261 18.04 20.35 0.11
C LYS A 261 17.03 19.18 0.05
N THR A 262 17.20 18.18 -0.80
CA THR A 262 16.32 17.01 -0.75
C THR A 262 16.82 16.03 0.30
N ARG A 263 15.90 15.42 1.06
CA ARG A 263 16.23 14.43 2.11
C ARG A 263 15.51 13.12 1.83
N CYS A 264 16.18 12.00 2.08
CA CYS A 264 15.58 10.67 1.99
C CYS A 264 15.46 10.08 3.38
N TRP A 265 14.29 9.53 3.69
CA TRP A 265 13.98 8.89 4.96
C TRP A 265 13.59 7.44 4.70
N GLN A 266 14.28 6.50 5.36
CA GLN A 266 14.16 5.07 5.06
C GLN A 266 13.10 4.41 5.96
N LEU A 267 12.07 3.82 5.35
CA LEU A 267 11.15 2.95 6.09
C LEU A 267 11.83 1.62 6.44
N PRO A 268 11.40 0.94 7.52
CA PRO A 268 11.86 -0.41 7.84
C PRO A 268 11.65 -1.34 6.65
N TRP A 269 12.75 -1.92 6.18
CA TRP A 269 12.76 -2.90 5.10
C TRP A 269 13.55 -4.12 5.55
N VAL A 270 12.96 -5.30 5.38
CA VAL A 270 13.63 -6.58 5.61
C VAL A 270 13.85 -7.18 4.23
N PRO A 271 15.10 -7.46 3.82
CA PRO A 271 15.36 -8.10 2.54
C PRO A 271 14.60 -9.43 2.48
N PRO A 272 14.00 -9.77 1.33
CA PRO A 272 13.38 -11.09 1.18
C PRO A 272 14.44 -12.15 1.49
N PRO A 273 14.07 -13.22 2.23
CA PRO A 273 15.00 -14.30 2.51
C PRO A 273 15.54 -14.83 1.18
N GLN A 274 16.86 -14.84 1.02
CA GLN A 274 17.47 -15.48 -0.14
C GLN A 274 17.09 -16.95 -0.09
N GLU A 275 16.35 -17.44 -1.09
CA GLU A 275 16.25 -18.87 -1.32
C GLU A 275 17.64 -19.34 -1.71
N GLU A 276 18.38 -19.88 -0.74
CA GLU A 276 19.59 -20.64 -1.03
C GLU A 276 19.19 -21.72 -2.02
N SER A 277 19.85 -21.74 -3.18
CA SER A 277 19.63 -22.78 -4.17
C SER A 277 19.74 -24.14 -3.47
N PRO A 278 18.75 -25.04 -3.61
CA PRO A 278 18.75 -26.31 -2.89
C PRO A 278 20.09 -27.00 -3.14
N THR A 279 20.78 -27.37 -2.06
CA THR A 279 22.08 -28.03 -2.10
C THR A 279 21.98 -29.27 -2.99
N GLU A 280 23.07 -29.67 -3.68
CA GLU A 280 23.08 -30.86 -4.54
C GLU A 280 22.47 -32.10 -3.85
N GLU A 281 22.64 -32.20 -2.54
CA GLU A 281 22.07 -33.25 -1.69
C GLU A 281 20.54 -33.19 -1.57
N GLU A 282 19.93 -32.00 -1.46
CA GLU A 282 18.47 -31.84 -1.44
C GLU A 282 17.85 -32.09 -2.81
N LEU A 283 18.53 -31.68 -3.88
CA LEU A 283 18.14 -31.94 -5.26
C LEU A 283 18.19 -33.44 -5.57
N ALA A 284 19.25 -34.12 -5.13
CA ALA A 284 19.38 -35.57 -5.20
C ALA A 284 18.31 -36.29 -4.36
N ARG A 285 17.99 -35.79 -3.17
CA ARG A 285 16.93 -36.36 -2.31
C ARG A 285 15.55 -36.24 -2.94
N LYS A 286 15.21 -35.08 -3.52
CA LYS A 286 13.94 -34.88 -4.26
C LYS A 286 13.88 -35.75 -5.52
N ALA A 287 14.98 -35.86 -6.27
CA ALA A 287 15.08 -36.74 -7.42
C ALA A 287 14.88 -38.22 -7.03
N ALA A 288 15.54 -38.69 -5.96
CA ALA A 288 15.40 -40.05 -5.45
C ALA A 288 13.98 -40.35 -4.93
N LEU A 289 13.30 -39.36 -4.35
CA LEU A 289 11.90 -39.49 -3.93
C LEU A 289 10.95 -39.60 -5.13
N LYS A 290 11.18 -38.80 -6.17
CA LYS A 290 10.42 -38.83 -7.43
C LYS A 290 10.65 -40.14 -8.18
N GLU A 291 11.88 -40.65 -8.19
CA GLU A 291 12.24 -41.95 -8.75
C GLU A 291 11.60 -43.10 -7.98
N LYS A 292 11.64 -43.08 -6.64
CA LYS A 292 10.93 -44.08 -5.81
C LYS A 292 9.42 -44.06 -6.02
N GLN A 293 8.81 -42.88 -6.18
CA GLN A 293 7.39 -42.77 -6.53
C GLN A 293 7.11 -43.33 -7.93
N GLY A 294 7.96 -43.02 -8.91
CA GLY A 294 7.88 -43.58 -10.25
C GLY A 294 8.01 -45.09 -10.26
N GLN A 295 8.93 -45.65 -9.47
CA GLN A 295 9.13 -47.09 -9.34
C GLN A 295 7.91 -47.77 -8.71
N ARG A 296 7.34 -47.22 -7.63
CA ARG A 296 6.09 -47.74 -7.04
C ARG A 296 4.92 -47.76 -8.02
N LEU A 297 4.81 -46.74 -8.87
CA LEU A 297 3.78 -46.69 -9.92
C LEU A 297 3.99 -47.78 -10.98
N ARG A 298 5.25 -48.02 -11.38
CA ARG A 298 5.60 -49.11 -12.32
C ARG A 298 5.33 -50.48 -11.71
N ASP A 299 5.72 -50.71 -10.46
CA ASP A 299 5.49 -51.98 -9.75
C ASP A 299 3.99 -52.24 -9.56
N MET A 300 3.20 -51.21 -9.22
CA MET A 300 1.74 -51.32 -9.13
C MET A 300 1.11 -51.61 -10.50
N ALA A 301 1.60 -50.99 -11.58
CA ALA A 301 1.14 -51.25 -12.93
C ALA A 301 1.49 -52.69 -13.39
N ALA A 302 2.68 -53.18 -13.05
CA ALA A 302 3.12 -54.54 -13.32
C ALA A 302 2.28 -55.57 -12.54
N ALA A 303 2.02 -55.33 -11.26
CA ALA A 303 1.17 -56.19 -10.44
C ALA A 303 -0.29 -56.24 -10.96
N LYS A 304 -0.85 -55.10 -11.37
CA LYS A 304 -2.17 -55.07 -12.03
C LYS A 304 -2.17 -55.85 -13.34
N ARG A 305 -1.08 -55.75 -14.13
CA ARG A 305 -0.93 -56.49 -15.37
C ARG A 305 -0.84 -58.00 -15.12
N SER A 306 -0.10 -58.45 -14.11
CA SER A 306 0.03 -59.87 -13.78
C SER A 306 -1.29 -60.47 -13.27
N VAL A 307 -2.05 -59.72 -12.45
CA VAL A 307 -3.40 -60.13 -12.03
C VAL A 307 -4.32 -60.26 -13.25
N ARG A 308 -4.27 -59.30 -14.17
CA ARG A 308 -5.10 -59.34 -15.39
C ARG A 308 -4.75 -60.51 -16.31
N ILE A 309 -3.47 -60.86 -16.42
CA ILE A 309 -3.01 -62.04 -17.18
C ILE A 309 -3.59 -63.32 -16.56
N MET A 310 -3.48 -63.47 -15.23
CA MET A 310 -4.00 -64.63 -14.51
C MET A 310 -5.53 -64.77 -14.61
N GLU A 311 -6.28 -63.66 -14.55
CA GLU A 311 -7.73 -63.65 -14.79
C GLU A 311 -8.06 -64.17 -16.20
N LEU A 312 -7.38 -63.64 -17.20
CA LEU A 312 -7.59 -64.02 -18.60
C LEU A 312 -7.16 -65.47 -18.89
N GLU A 313 -6.13 -65.98 -18.21
CA GLU A 313 -5.72 -67.40 -18.30
C GLU A 313 -6.77 -68.35 -17.70
N ASN A 314 -7.36 -67.98 -16.56
CA ASN A 314 -8.42 -68.77 -15.94
C ASN A 314 -9.71 -68.74 -16.77
N GLU A 315 -10.05 -67.58 -17.32
CA GLU A 315 -11.20 -67.43 -18.23
C GLU A 315 -10.99 -68.24 -19.52
N LEU A 316 -9.77 -68.22 -20.08
CA LEU A 316 -9.42 -69.02 -21.25
C LEU A 316 -9.55 -70.52 -20.96
N ARG A 317 -9.01 -70.98 -19.83
CA ARG A 317 -9.07 -72.40 -19.42
C ARG A 317 -10.52 -72.86 -19.21
N GLY A 318 -11.35 -72.05 -18.55
CA GLY A 318 -12.76 -72.37 -18.37
C GLY A 318 -13.55 -72.43 -19.69
N LEU A 319 -13.18 -71.59 -20.67
CA LEU A 319 -13.76 -71.65 -22.01
C LEU A 319 -13.28 -72.88 -22.80
N GLU A 320 -12.01 -73.27 -22.66
CA GLU A 320 -11.45 -74.50 -23.27
C GLU A 320 -12.11 -75.76 -22.68
N ASP A 321 -12.29 -75.82 -21.36
CA ASP A 321 -12.99 -76.92 -20.68
C ASP A 321 -14.45 -77.03 -21.17
N LEU A 322 -15.16 -75.89 -21.31
CA LEU A 322 -16.53 -75.86 -21.86
C LEU A 322 -16.60 -76.35 -23.31
N VAL A 323 -15.61 -76.02 -24.15
CA VAL A 323 -15.55 -76.51 -25.53
C VAL A 323 -15.29 -78.03 -25.55
N GLN A 324 -14.43 -78.52 -24.66
CA GLN A 324 -14.15 -79.95 -24.55
C GLN A 324 -15.37 -80.75 -24.07
N GLU A 325 -16.08 -80.24 -23.05
CA GLU A 325 -17.34 -80.83 -22.58
C GLU A 325 -18.40 -80.84 -23.68
N LEU A 326 -18.47 -79.78 -24.50
CA LEU A 326 -19.38 -79.71 -25.66
C LEU A 326 -19.00 -80.68 -26.80
N ASP A 327 -17.73 -81.07 -26.93
CA ASP A 327 -17.27 -82.04 -27.94
C ASP A 327 -17.54 -83.50 -27.53
N GLU A 328 -17.75 -83.76 -26.24
CA GLU A 328 -18.07 -85.08 -25.69
C GLU A 328 -19.59 -85.37 -25.60
N MET A 329 -20.45 -84.37 -25.90
CA MET A 329 -21.91 -84.45 -25.77
C MET A 329 -22.65 -84.61 -27.12
N ASP A 330 -23.75 -85.37 -27.12
CA ASP A 330 -24.62 -85.56 -28.29
C ASP A 330 -25.42 -84.28 -28.62
N GLU A 331 -25.67 -84.00 -29.91
CA GLU A 331 -26.32 -82.74 -30.39
C GLU A 331 -27.65 -82.40 -29.72
N HIS A 332 -28.39 -83.40 -29.24
CA HIS A 332 -29.68 -83.22 -28.55
C HIS A 332 -29.54 -82.73 -27.09
N GLU A 333 -28.37 -82.85 -26.47
CA GLU A 333 -28.10 -82.47 -25.08
C GLU A 333 -27.41 -81.09 -24.96
N ILE A 334 -26.78 -80.62 -26.04
CA ILE A 334 -26.11 -79.31 -26.12
C ILE A 334 -27.05 -78.16 -25.72
N SER A 335 -28.31 -78.20 -26.16
CA SER A 335 -29.25 -77.10 -25.88
C SER A 335 -29.67 -77.02 -24.40
N SER A 336 -29.72 -78.14 -23.67
CA SER A 336 -30.04 -78.09 -22.22
C SER A 336 -28.80 -77.77 -21.39
N PHE A 337 -27.61 -78.21 -21.83
CA PHE A 337 -26.35 -77.88 -21.18
C PHE A 337 -26.05 -76.38 -21.26
N LEU A 338 -26.18 -75.79 -22.46
CA LEU A 338 -25.95 -74.36 -22.66
C LEU A 338 -26.91 -73.48 -21.85
N SER A 339 -28.13 -73.95 -21.53
CA SER A 339 -29.08 -73.21 -20.69
C SER A 339 -28.62 -73.01 -19.24
N ASN A 340 -27.66 -73.84 -18.78
CA ASN A 340 -27.01 -73.69 -17.47
C ASN A 340 -25.74 -72.83 -17.53
N THR A 341 -25.33 -72.39 -18.72
CA THR A 341 -24.18 -71.51 -18.95
C THR A 341 -24.62 -70.11 -19.37
N VAL A 342 -23.68 -69.16 -19.44
CA VAL A 342 -23.96 -67.78 -19.90
C VAL A 342 -24.01 -67.69 -21.43
N TYR A 343 -23.69 -68.77 -22.15
CA TYR A 343 -23.57 -68.78 -23.60
C TYR A 343 -24.77 -69.43 -24.27
N SER A 344 -25.28 -68.79 -25.33
CA SER A 344 -26.50 -69.23 -26.03
C SER A 344 -26.21 -70.16 -27.21
N SER A 345 -24.95 -70.24 -27.66
CA SER A 345 -24.52 -71.11 -28.76
C SER A 345 -23.03 -71.46 -28.69
N ARG A 346 -22.64 -72.57 -29.31
CA ARG A 346 -21.23 -72.98 -29.46
C ARG A 346 -20.37 -71.91 -30.14
N LEU A 347 -20.91 -71.24 -31.16
CA LEU A 347 -20.25 -70.13 -31.87
C LEU A 347 -19.94 -68.94 -30.95
N GLU A 348 -20.76 -68.71 -29.92
CA GLU A 348 -20.55 -67.63 -28.96
C GLU A 348 -19.38 -67.93 -28.01
N ILE A 349 -19.22 -69.20 -27.62
CA ILE A 349 -18.10 -69.69 -26.81
C ILE A 349 -16.79 -69.61 -27.61
N GLU A 350 -16.79 -70.06 -28.87
CA GLU A 350 -15.62 -69.96 -29.75
C GLU A 350 -15.22 -68.50 -30.03
N SER A 351 -16.20 -67.59 -30.18
CA SER A 351 -15.94 -66.15 -30.31
C SER A 351 -15.39 -65.52 -29.02
N ALA A 352 -15.89 -65.94 -27.86
CA ALA A 352 -15.37 -65.51 -26.57
C ALA A 352 -13.93 -65.99 -26.36
N LEU A 353 -13.63 -67.24 -26.73
CA LEU A 353 -12.28 -67.82 -26.65
C LEU A 353 -11.28 -67.02 -27.50
N GLN A 354 -11.65 -66.64 -28.72
CA GLN A 354 -10.81 -65.76 -29.56
C GLN A 354 -10.57 -64.37 -28.94
N LYS A 355 -11.61 -63.75 -28.36
CA LYS A 355 -11.50 -62.41 -27.74
C LYS A 355 -10.64 -62.42 -26.47
N VAL A 356 -10.80 -63.44 -25.63
CA VAL A 356 -10.02 -63.63 -24.40
C VAL A 356 -8.57 -63.96 -24.75
N SER A 357 -8.32 -64.84 -25.73
CA SER A 357 -6.97 -65.16 -26.21
C SER A 357 -6.23 -63.92 -26.77
N GLN A 358 -6.91 -63.09 -27.57
CA GLN A 358 -6.33 -61.83 -28.08
C GLN A 358 -6.04 -60.83 -26.95
N SER A 359 -6.94 -60.73 -25.97
CA SER A 359 -6.76 -59.88 -24.79
C SER A 359 -5.60 -60.35 -23.91
N LEU A 360 -5.41 -61.66 -23.78
CA LEU A 360 -4.31 -62.28 -23.03
C LEU A 360 -2.95 -62.00 -23.69
N ARG A 361 -2.85 -62.17 -25.01
CA ARG A 361 -1.63 -61.85 -25.78
C ARG A 361 -1.25 -60.38 -25.63
N LYS A 362 -2.23 -59.46 -25.73
CA LYS A 362 -2.02 -58.03 -25.53
C LYS A 362 -1.58 -57.68 -24.11
N ALA A 363 -2.10 -58.38 -23.10
CA ALA A 363 -1.71 -58.20 -21.70
C ALA A 363 -0.28 -58.71 -21.43
N ARG A 364 0.12 -59.83 -22.07
CA ARG A 364 1.48 -60.39 -22.03
C ARG A 364 2.52 -59.60 -22.83
N GLY A 365 2.07 -58.70 -23.71
CA GLY A 365 2.96 -57.91 -24.58
C GLY A 365 3.51 -58.72 -25.77
N GLU A 366 2.86 -59.83 -26.11
CA GLU A 366 3.17 -60.61 -27.30
C GLU A 366 2.61 -59.86 -28.53
N PRO A 367 3.37 -59.77 -29.64
CA PRO A 367 2.86 -59.21 -30.88
C PRO A 367 1.67 -60.05 -31.37
N SER A 368 0.59 -59.39 -31.75
CA SER A 368 -0.59 -60.07 -32.29
C SER A 368 -0.22 -60.68 -33.66
N ASP A 369 -0.66 -61.89 -33.97
CA ASP A 369 -0.52 -62.50 -35.33
C ASP A 369 -1.20 -61.65 -36.43
N SER A 370 -2.01 -60.65 -36.03
CA SER A 370 -2.57 -59.63 -36.93
C SER A 370 -1.62 -58.45 -37.22
N GLU A 371 -0.48 -58.37 -36.54
CA GLU A 371 0.56 -57.34 -36.76
C GLU A 371 1.82 -57.94 -37.44
N GLU A 372 2.19 -59.20 -37.18
CA GLU A 372 3.38 -59.81 -37.83
C GLU A 372 3.18 -60.28 -39.28
N ARG A 373 1.93 -60.46 -39.75
CA ARG A 373 1.66 -60.66 -41.20
C ARG A 373 1.66 -59.37 -42.02
N VAL A 374 1.84 -58.21 -41.39
CA VAL A 374 1.74 -56.91 -42.07
C VAL A 374 3.11 -56.28 -42.38
N ASP A 375 4.21 -56.76 -41.77
CA ASP A 375 5.54 -56.13 -41.92
C ASP A 375 6.57 -56.89 -42.78
N VAL A 376 6.20 -58.00 -43.44
CA VAL A 376 7.09 -58.71 -44.40
C VAL A 376 6.60 -58.66 -45.86
N LEU A 377 5.54 -57.92 -46.17
CA LEU A 377 5.14 -57.58 -47.55
C LEU A 377 5.09 -56.06 -47.74
N SER A 378 6.22 -55.41 -47.45
CA SER A 378 6.47 -53.97 -47.60
C SER A 378 6.58 -53.50 -49.07
N ALA A 379 5.88 -54.14 -50.01
CA ALA A 379 5.90 -53.81 -51.45
C ALA A 379 4.53 -53.49 -52.07
N GLU A 380 3.39 -53.67 -51.39
CA GLU A 380 2.06 -53.38 -51.98
C GLU A 380 1.18 -52.52 -51.04
N LYS A 381 1.52 -51.24 -50.89
CA LYS A 381 0.69 -50.30 -50.13
C LYS A 381 -0.57 -49.93 -50.94
N PHE A 382 -1.69 -50.54 -50.55
CA PHE A 382 -3.08 -50.24 -50.97
C PHE A 382 -3.45 -50.63 -52.43
N PRO A 383 -3.53 -51.94 -52.74
CA PRO A 383 -3.74 -52.45 -54.11
C PRO A 383 -5.06 -52.01 -54.76
N LEU A 384 -6.10 -51.71 -53.96
CA LEU A 384 -7.41 -51.31 -54.47
C LEU A 384 -7.51 -49.81 -54.82
N ILE A 385 -6.60 -48.98 -54.32
CA ILE A 385 -6.65 -47.51 -54.54
C ILE A 385 -6.41 -47.17 -56.03
N GLY A 386 -5.61 -47.97 -56.75
CA GLY A 386 -5.30 -47.75 -58.16
C GLY A 386 -6.28 -48.35 -59.18
N ILE A 387 -7.31 -49.09 -58.74
CA ILE A 387 -8.26 -49.77 -59.63
C ILE A 387 -9.52 -48.91 -59.81
N PRO A 388 -9.97 -48.61 -61.04
CA PRO A 388 -11.19 -47.83 -61.28
C PRO A 388 -12.44 -48.46 -60.67
N ASP A 389 -13.35 -47.63 -60.15
CA ASP A 389 -14.53 -48.06 -59.37
C ASP A 389 -15.47 -48.99 -60.15
N GLU A 390 -15.50 -48.87 -61.48
CA GLU A 390 -16.32 -49.69 -62.40
C GLU A 390 -15.88 -51.17 -62.47
N LYS A 391 -14.66 -51.48 -61.99
CA LYS A 391 -14.08 -52.83 -62.02
C LYS A 391 -14.08 -53.53 -60.67
N LEU A 392 -14.75 -52.95 -59.68
CA LEU A 392 -14.73 -53.41 -58.29
C LEU A 392 -16.12 -53.90 -57.86
N THR A 393 -16.17 -55.02 -57.12
CA THR A 393 -17.41 -55.48 -56.51
C THR A 393 -17.86 -54.55 -55.37
N PRO A 394 -19.14 -54.56 -54.94
CA PRO A 394 -19.64 -53.69 -53.87
C PRO A 394 -18.86 -53.82 -52.55
N GLU A 395 -18.37 -55.02 -52.24
CA GLU A 395 -17.51 -55.27 -51.08
C GLU A 395 -16.10 -54.70 -51.27
N GLN A 396 -15.54 -54.80 -52.47
CA GLN A 396 -14.22 -54.23 -52.79
C GLN A 396 -14.23 -52.70 -52.83
N LEU A 397 -15.34 -52.07 -53.21
CA LEU A 397 -15.55 -50.62 -53.10
C LEU A 397 -15.56 -50.14 -51.65
N LYS A 398 -16.15 -50.92 -50.74
CA LYS A 398 -16.17 -50.64 -49.30
C LYS A 398 -14.76 -50.74 -48.71
N GLU A 399 -13.99 -51.75 -49.10
CA GLU A 399 -12.60 -51.93 -48.67
C GLU A 399 -11.67 -50.87 -49.29
N LYS A 400 -11.88 -50.46 -50.55
CA LYS A 400 -11.15 -49.34 -51.17
C LYS A 400 -11.36 -48.04 -50.42
N ARG A 401 -12.59 -47.72 -49.99
CA ARG A 401 -12.88 -46.53 -49.16
C ARG A 401 -12.15 -46.59 -47.81
N ARG A 402 -12.13 -47.76 -47.17
CA ARG A 402 -11.40 -47.98 -45.91
C ARG A 402 -9.88 -47.82 -46.08
N GLN A 403 -9.30 -48.40 -47.12
CA GLN A 403 -7.87 -48.25 -47.46
C GLN A 403 -7.49 -46.80 -47.75
N THR A 404 -8.34 -46.09 -48.50
CA THR A 404 -8.13 -44.66 -48.80
C THR A 404 -8.18 -43.81 -47.53
N PHE A 405 -9.11 -44.10 -46.62
CA PHE A 405 -9.22 -43.40 -45.33
C PHE A 405 -7.99 -43.62 -44.44
N ILE A 406 -7.51 -44.87 -44.31
CA ILE A 406 -6.32 -45.20 -43.51
C ILE A 406 -5.06 -44.56 -44.10
N LYS A 407 -4.91 -44.58 -45.43
CA LYS A 407 -3.80 -43.91 -46.13
C LYS A 407 -3.81 -42.40 -45.86
N THR A 408 -4.96 -41.76 -46.00
CA THR A 408 -5.11 -40.31 -45.81
C THR A 408 -4.81 -39.89 -44.37
N MET A 409 -5.26 -40.67 -43.38
CA MET A 409 -4.98 -40.41 -41.96
C MET A 409 -3.50 -40.61 -41.60
N SER A 410 -2.84 -41.63 -42.15
CA SER A 410 -1.41 -41.88 -41.92
C SER A 410 -0.53 -40.81 -42.57
N GLU A 411 -0.82 -40.44 -43.83
CA GLU A 411 -0.10 -39.40 -44.57
C GLU A 411 -0.31 -38.01 -43.95
N GLY A 412 -1.52 -37.71 -43.46
CA GLY A 412 -1.83 -36.46 -42.76
C GLY A 412 -1.02 -36.30 -41.47
N ARG A 413 -0.91 -37.36 -40.66
CA ARG A 413 -0.07 -37.35 -39.44
C ARG A 413 1.41 -37.21 -39.76
N SER A 414 1.88 -37.89 -40.81
CA SER A 414 3.28 -37.80 -41.24
C SER A 414 3.64 -36.39 -41.72
N ARG A 415 2.79 -35.78 -42.57
CA ARG A 415 2.98 -34.39 -43.03
C ARG A 415 2.93 -33.37 -41.90
N ALA A 416 2.03 -33.53 -40.92
CA ALA A 416 1.97 -32.63 -39.77
C ALA A 416 3.22 -32.73 -38.88
N LYS A 417 3.76 -33.95 -38.70
CA LYS A 417 5.00 -34.18 -37.94
C LYS A 417 6.21 -33.60 -38.68
N GLN A 418 6.28 -33.78 -39.99
CA GLN A 418 7.36 -33.25 -40.82
C GLN A 418 7.32 -31.72 -40.90
N LYS A 419 6.16 -31.11 -41.08
CA LYS A 419 5.99 -29.66 -41.06
C LYS A 419 6.47 -29.04 -39.73
N ARG A 420 6.15 -29.66 -38.60
CA ARG A 420 6.62 -29.20 -37.28
C ARG A 420 8.15 -29.31 -37.14
N ALA A 421 8.74 -30.41 -37.61
CA ALA A 421 10.20 -30.58 -37.59
C ALA A 421 10.92 -29.59 -38.52
N ASP A 422 10.33 -29.29 -39.68
CA ASP A 422 10.85 -28.31 -40.63
C ASP A 422 10.75 -26.88 -40.07
N GLU A 423 9.65 -26.53 -39.41
CA GLU A 423 9.48 -25.23 -38.72
C GLU A 423 10.45 -25.06 -37.55
N GLU A 424 10.73 -26.13 -36.81
CA GLU A 424 11.66 -26.14 -35.66
C GLU A 424 13.11 -25.97 -36.14
N THR A 425 13.53 -26.71 -37.17
CA THR A 425 14.87 -26.57 -37.77
C THR A 425 15.08 -25.22 -38.45
N GLN A 426 14.03 -24.58 -39.01
CA GLN A 426 14.12 -23.22 -39.53
C GLN A 426 14.32 -22.17 -38.42
N LYS A 427 13.63 -22.33 -37.27
CA LYS A 427 13.81 -21.45 -36.12
C LYS A 427 15.20 -21.55 -35.51
N GLU A 428 15.74 -22.75 -35.38
CA GLU A 428 17.11 -22.96 -34.89
C GLU A 428 18.15 -22.29 -35.79
N LYS A 429 17.97 -22.37 -37.11
CA LYS A 429 18.86 -21.67 -38.07
C LYS A 429 18.77 -20.15 -37.94
N GLN A 430 17.58 -19.59 -37.73
CA GLN A 430 17.41 -18.14 -37.53
C GLN A 430 18.07 -17.67 -36.23
N ILE A 431 17.91 -18.41 -35.14
CA ILE A 431 18.54 -18.08 -33.85
C ILE A 431 20.07 -18.09 -34.00
N HIS A 432 20.62 -19.13 -34.64
CA HIS A 432 22.06 -19.24 -34.86
C HIS A 432 22.61 -18.08 -35.70
N GLN A 433 21.93 -17.70 -36.77
CA GLN A 433 22.34 -16.56 -37.62
C GLN A 433 22.24 -15.22 -36.89
N ASP A 434 21.27 -15.06 -35.98
CA ASP A 434 21.10 -13.84 -35.19
C ASP A 434 22.19 -13.73 -34.10
N GLU A 435 22.56 -14.85 -33.49
CA GLU A 435 23.66 -14.95 -32.53
C GLU A 435 25.03 -14.67 -33.20
N GLU A 436 25.24 -15.15 -34.44
CA GLU A 436 26.43 -14.85 -35.23
C GLU A 436 26.55 -13.34 -35.53
N LYS A 437 25.47 -12.69 -35.99
CA LYS A 437 25.45 -11.24 -36.25
C LYS A 437 25.75 -10.41 -35.00
N ARG A 438 25.27 -10.84 -33.84
CA ARG A 438 25.58 -10.21 -32.55
C ARG A 438 27.08 -10.31 -32.23
N CYS A 439 27.68 -11.47 -32.46
CA CYS A 439 29.10 -11.71 -32.18
C CYS A 439 30.03 -10.96 -33.17
N GLU A 440 29.62 -10.80 -34.43
CA GLU A 440 30.40 -10.10 -35.46
C GLU A 440 30.48 -8.58 -35.23
N ASN A 441 29.37 -7.92 -34.86
CA ASN A 441 29.36 -6.49 -34.54
C ASN A 441 28.24 -6.11 -33.55
N PRO A 442 28.53 -6.05 -32.24
CA PRO A 442 27.53 -5.78 -31.21
C PRO A 442 26.85 -4.41 -31.32
N GLU A 443 27.58 -3.37 -31.73
CA GLU A 443 27.05 -2.00 -31.82
C GLU A 443 26.05 -1.86 -32.98
N LEU A 444 26.41 -2.35 -34.17
CA LEU A 444 25.51 -2.37 -35.33
C LEU A 444 24.29 -3.26 -35.09
N TYR A 445 24.48 -4.40 -34.40
CA TYR A 445 23.38 -5.27 -34.03
C TYR A 445 22.38 -4.57 -33.08
N LEU A 446 22.88 -3.87 -32.06
CA LEU A 446 22.04 -3.10 -31.13
C LEU A 446 21.32 -1.94 -31.81
N GLU A 447 21.99 -1.22 -32.72
CA GLU A 447 21.37 -0.17 -33.53
C GLU A 447 20.27 -0.75 -34.44
N SER A 448 20.52 -1.90 -35.06
CA SER A 448 19.54 -2.60 -35.89
C SER A 448 18.32 -3.08 -35.09
N LEU A 449 18.52 -3.54 -33.85
CA LEU A 449 17.42 -3.93 -32.95
C LEU A 449 16.57 -2.72 -32.54
N ARG A 450 17.20 -1.58 -32.21
CA ARG A 450 16.48 -0.33 -31.91
C ARG A 450 15.69 0.18 -33.11
N ALA A 451 16.27 0.12 -34.31
CA ALA A 451 15.58 0.49 -35.54
C ALA A 451 14.36 -0.41 -35.80
N LYS A 452 14.54 -1.73 -35.65
CA LYS A 452 13.47 -2.72 -35.82
C LYS A 452 12.35 -2.56 -34.79
N HIS A 453 12.69 -2.28 -33.53
CA HIS A 453 11.72 -1.97 -32.48
C HIS A 453 10.88 -0.73 -32.82
N LYS A 454 11.53 0.34 -33.28
CA LYS A 454 10.87 1.59 -33.66
C LYS A 454 9.91 1.37 -34.83
N GLU A 455 10.37 0.67 -35.86
CA GLU A 455 9.57 0.36 -37.05
C GLU A 455 8.31 -0.46 -36.70
N LEU A 456 8.47 -1.54 -35.92
CA LEU A 456 7.35 -2.38 -35.48
C LEU A 456 6.37 -1.60 -34.59
N SER A 457 6.88 -0.80 -33.65
CA SER A 457 6.04 0.02 -32.77
C SER A 457 5.22 1.06 -33.56
N GLU A 458 5.84 1.74 -34.53
CA GLU A 458 5.15 2.72 -35.38
C GLU A 458 4.10 2.05 -36.27
N ARG A 459 4.39 0.87 -36.82
CA ARG A 459 3.46 0.09 -37.65
C ARG A 459 2.22 -0.35 -36.86
N ILE A 460 2.42 -0.90 -35.67
CA ILE A 460 1.34 -1.32 -34.77
C ILE A 460 0.49 -0.10 -34.35
N GLU A 461 1.11 1.04 -34.04
CA GLU A 461 0.37 2.24 -33.65
C GLU A 461 -0.42 2.85 -34.82
N GLN A 462 0.14 2.88 -36.03
CA GLN A 462 -0.57 3.31 -37.25
C GLN A 462 -1.79 2.44 -37.52
N ARG A 463 -1.66 1.11 -37.43
CA ARG A 463 -2.79 0.18 -37.61
C ARG A 463 -3.84 0.33 -36.51
N LYS A 464 -3.44 0.50 -35.23
CA LYS A 464 -4.36 0.81 -34.12
C LYS A 464 -5.13 2.11 -34.36
N ARG A 465 -4.47 3.16 -34.84
CA ARG A 465 -5.12 4.43 -35.21
C ARG A 465 -6.14 4.26 -36.34
N LEU A 466 -5.82 3.47 -37.37
CA LEU A 466 -6.74 3.13 -38.47
C LEU A 466 -7.97 2.36 -37.96
N LYS A 467 -7.79 1.38 -37.07
CA LYS A 467 -8.89 0.65 -36.41
C LYS A 467 -9.77 1.56 -35.54
N THR A 468 -9.20 2.51 -34.79
CA THR A 468 -9.97 3.46 -33.96
C THR A 468 -10.72 4.53 -34.76
N ASN A 469 -10.19 4.96 -35.91
CA ASN A 469 -10.83 5.97 -36.76
C ASN A 469 -11.96 5.39 -37.63
N GLY A 470 -11.88 4.10 -38.00
CA GLY A 470 -12.94 3.41 -38.75
C GLY A 470 -14.24 3.21 -37.96
N SER A 471 -14.22 3.37 -36.63
CA SER A 471 -15.39 3.21 -35.75
C SER A 471 -16.20 4.50 -35.54
N LYS A 472 -15.72 5.66 -36.02
CA LYS A 472 -16.37 6.98 -35.80
C LYS A 472 -16.98 7.64 -37.03
N THR A 473 -17.33 6.88 -38.07
CA THR A 473 -18.16 7.37 -39.18
C THR A 473 -19.31 6.42 -39.47
N ASN A 474 -20.24 6.28 -38.52
CA ASN A 474 -21.63 5.92 -38.81
C ASN A 474 -22.50 6.32 -37.61
N GLY A 475 -22.86 7.61 -37.58
CA GLY A 475 -23.70 8.18 -36.55
C GLY A 475 -24.25 9.54 -36.98
N SER A 476 -25.30 9.51 -37.80
CA SER A 476 -26.25 10.61 -38.02
C SER A 476 -25.80 11.80 -38.88
N GLN A 477 -26.01 11.70 -40.19
CA GLN A 477 -26.66 12.75 -41.00
C GLN A 477 -27.13 12.17 -42.35
N ASN A 478 -28.41 11.79 -42.41
CA ASN A 478 -29.36 12.12 -43.49
C ASN A 478 -30.52 11.12 -43.51
N LEU A 479 -31.70 11.60 -43.11
CA LEU A 479 -32.96 11.11 -43.63
C LEU A 479 -33.10 11.63 -45.07
N ASN A 480 -33.25 10.72 -46.03
CA ASN A 480 -34.23 10.76 -47.13
C ASN A 480 -33.82 9.78 -48.24
N GLY A 481 -34.71 8.85 -48.58
CA GLY A 481 -34.63 8.10 -49.82
C GLY A 481 -34.83 6.59 -49.66
N ALA A 482 -35.98 6.12 -50.10
CA ALA A 482 -36.36 4.73 -50.20
C ALA A 482 -35.41 3.90 -51.11
N GLY A 483 -35.41 2.58 -50.89
CA GLY A 483 -35.06 1.59 -51.92
C GLY A 483 -33.85 0.74 -51.60
N GLY A 484 -34.08 -0.50 -51.16
CA GLY A 484 -33.04 -1.50 -51.03
C GLY A 484 -32.38 -1.86 -52.36
N ARG A 485 -31.07 -2.13 -52.32
CA ARG A 485 -30.39 -3.11 -53.19
C ARG A 485 -28.98 -3.42 -52.69
N GLY A 486 -28.87 -4.56 -52.02
CA GLY A 486 -27.73 -5.47 -51.87
C GLY A 486 -26.30 -4.91 -51.88
N GLU A 487 -25.69 -4.88 -50.70
CA GLU A 487 -24.23 -4.98 -50.58
C GLU A 487 -23.75 -6.29 -51.24
N ARG A 488 -22.84 -6.17 -52.20
CA ARG A 488 -22.19 -7.32 -52.83
C ARG A 488 -21.20 -7.91 -51.81
N LEU A 489 -21.61 -9.01 -51.17
CA LEU A 489 -20.72 -9.85 -50.35
C LEU A 489 -19.44 -10.21 -51.13
N ASN A 490 -18.28 -10.03 -50.50
CA ASN A 490 -16.98 -10.41 -51.06
C ASN A 490 -16.90 -11.94 -51.25
N ALA A 491 -16.00 -12.45 -52.11
CA ALA A 491 -15.86 -13.87 -52.43
C ALA A 491 -15.69 -14.74 -51.16
N ALA A 492 -14.92 -14.27 -50.19
CA ALA A 492 -14.75 -14.93 -48.90
C ALA A 492 -16.07 -15.00 -48.11
N GLN A 493 -16.88 -13.94 -48.11
CA GLN A 493 -18.17 -13.89 -47.39
C GLN A 493 -19.25 -14.75 -48.08
N ARG A 494 -19.22 -14.86 -49.41
CA ARG A 494 -20.08 -15.81 -50.16
C ARG A 494 -19.73 -17.25 -49.88
N GLU A 495 -18.43 -17.58 -49.86
CA GLU A 495 -17.97 -18.93 -49.53
C GLU A 495 -18.29 -19.27 -48.07
N ARG A 496 -18.20 -18.29 -47.15
CA ARG A 496 -18.63 -18.38 -45.74
C ARG A 496 -20.12 -18.67 -45.62
N MET A 497 -21.00 -17.96 -46.34
CA MET A 497 -22.44 -18.24 -46.37
C MET A 497 -22.75 -19.62 -46.96
N ARG A 498 -22.05 -20.02 -48.01
CA ARG A 498 -22.22 -21.32 -48.67
C ARG A 498 -21.82 -22.47 -47.75
N LEU A 499 -20.69 -22.35 -47.05
CA LEU A 499 -20.23 -23.33 -46.06
C LEU A 499 -21.17 -23.41 -44.86
N LEU A 500 -21.68 -22.28 -44.37
CA LEU A 500 -22.67 -22.24 -43.29
C LEU A 500 -23.98 -22.95 -43.67
N THR A 501 -24.44 -22.72 -44.90
CA THR A 501 -25.66 -23.36 -45.43
C THR A 501 -25.45 -24.85 -45.64
N THR A 502 -24.24 -25.27 -46.06
CA THR A 502 -23.93 -26.69 -46.29
C THR A 502 -23.76 -27.45 -44.97
N ALA A 503 -23.10 -26.84 -43.98
CA ALA A 503 -22.94 -27.42 -42.64
C ALA A 503 -24.27 -27.54 -41.87
N ALA A 504 -25.20 -26.60 -42.09
CA ALA A 504 -26.53 -26.61 -41.46
C ALA A 504 -27.52 -27.61 -42.09
N PHE A 505 -27.37 -27.98 -43.37
CA PHE A 505 -28.39 -28.77 -44.10
C PHE A 505 -28.07 -30.25 -44.30
N ASP A 506 -26.84 -30.73 -44.07
CA ASP A 506 -26.42 -32.05 -44.58
C ASP A 506 -26.85 -33.26 -43.73
N ARG A 507 -27.82 -33.15 -42.81
CA ARG A 507 -28.22 -34.28 -41.94
C ARG A 507 -29.72 -34.40 -41.63
N GLY A 508 -30.56 -34.33 -42.67
CA GLY A 508 -31.78 -35.16 -42.81
C GLY A 508 -32.92 -35.11 -41.78
N LYS A 509 -32.82 -34.35 -40.70
CA LYS A 509 -33.91 -34.06 -39.75
C LYS A 509 -33.66 -32.64 -39.28
N GLY A 510 -34.61 -31.72 -39.49
CA GLY A 510 -34.43 -30.27 -39.32
C GLY A 510 -34.19 -29.77 -37.89
N GLU A 511 -33.27 -30.40 -37.16
CA GLU A 511 -32.76 -29.95 -35.86
C GLU A 511 -31.32 -29.45 -36.05
N ASP A 512 -31.08 -28.22 -35.62
CA ASP A 512 -29.77 -27.58 -35.64
C ASP A 512 -28.85 -28.29 -34.63
N THR A 513 -27.82 -28.96 -35.15
CA THR A 513 -26.83 -29.71 -34.38
C THR A 513 -25.43 -29.10 -34.48
N PHE A 514 -25.32 -27.87 -35.00
CA PHE A 514 -24.05 -27.18 -35.19
C PHE A 514 -23.42 -26.83 -33.83
N GLY A 515 -22.20 -27.33 -33.57
CA GLY A 515 -21.45 -27.11 -32.32
C GLY A 515 -21.36 -28.34 -31.39
N ALA A 516 -22.02 -29.44 -31.73
CA ALA A 516 -21.99 -30.69 -30.96
C ALA A 516 -20.73 -31.55 -31.21
N ARG A 517 -19.91 -31.22 -32.22
CA ARG A 517 -18.65 -31.92 -32.53
C ARG A 517 -17.47 -30.96 -32.60
N ASP A 518 -16.28 -31.44 -32.22
CA ASP A 518 -15.02 -30.67 -32.22
C ASP A 518 -14.63 -30.09 -33.60
N GLU A 519 -15.14 -30.69 -34.68
CA GLU A 519 -14.94 -30.24 -36.07
C GLU A 519 -15.66 -28.91 -36.35
N ASP A 520 -16.82 -28.67 -35.72
CA ASP A 520 -17.61 -27.45 -35.90
C ASP A 520 -16.91 -26.23 -35.27
N TRP A 521 -16.14 -26.47 -34.21
CA TRP A 521 -15.28 -25.47 -33.55
C TRP A 521 -14.07 -25.08 -34.41
N GLN A 522 -13.52 -26.02 -35.18
CA GLN A 522 -12.46 -25.72 -36.15
C GLN A 522 -12.97 -24.85 -37.29
N LEU A 523 -14.22 -25.07 -37.72
CA LEU A 523 -14.90 -24.20 -38.68
C LEU A 523 -15.10 -22.78 -38.12
N TYR A 524 -15.47 -22.65 -36.83
CA TYR A 524 -15.57 -21.36 -36.14
C TYR A 524 -14.23 -20.61 -36.08
N LYS A 525 -13.14 -21.34 -35.83
CA LYS A 525 -11.78 -20.77 -35.74
C LYS A 525 -11.22 -20.34 -37.09
N LEU A 526 -11.55 -21.09 -38.15
CA LEU A 526 -11.24 -20.73 -39.54
C LEU A 526 -12.10 -19.55 -40.01
N MET A 527 -13.31 -19.41 -39.47
CA MET A 527 -14.19 -18.28 -39.76
C MET A 527 -13.79 -17.00 -39.00
N SER A 528 -13.22 -17.07 -37.80
CA SER A 528 -12.88 -15.89 -36.97
C SER A 528 -11.57 -15.18 -37.36
N ARG A 529 -10.75 -15.78 -38.23
CA ARG A 529 -9.51 -15.16 -38.72
C ARG A 529 -9.82 -14.34 -39.96
N ASP A 530 -9.99 -13.04 -39.81
CA ASP A 530 -9.76 -12.13 -40.92
C ASP A 530 -8.23 -12.10 -41.17
N ASN A 531 -7.81 -12.08 -42.44
CA ASN A 531 -6.37 -12.08 -42.78
C ASN A 531 -5.60 -10.91 -42.12
N ASP A 532 -6.30 -9.84 -41.74
CA ASP A 532 -5.73 -8.67 -41.07
C ASP A 532 -5.37 -8.94 -39.59
N ASP A 533 -5.98 -9.93 -38.94
CA ASP A 533 -5.69 -10.27 -37.54
C ASP A 533 -4.49 -11.24 -37.40
N GLU A 534 -4.14 -11.99 -38.46
CA GLU A 534 -2.93 -12.82 -38.47
C GLU A 534 -1.64 -11.98 -38.54
N GLU A 535 -1.60 -10.94 -39.39
CA GLU A 535 -0.45 -10.03 -39.47
C GLU A 535 -0.26 -9.21 -38.17
N ASP A 536 -1.36 -8.84 -37.50
CA ASP A 536 -1.30 -8.07 -36.26
C ASP A 536 -0.77 -8.91 -35.08
N GLU A 537 -1.18 -10.17 -34.97
CA GLU A 537 -0.62 -11.10 -33.97
C GLU A 537 0.86 -11.38 -34.23
N GLU A 538 1.28 -11.47 -35.50
CA GLU A 538 2.69 -11.68 -35.87
C GLU A 538 3.57 -10.46 -35.55
N ASP A 539 3.15 -9.26 -35.94
CA ASP A 539 3.88 -8.02 -35.65
C ASP A 539 3.95 -7.75 -34.12
N GLU A 540 2.88 -8.01 -33.36
CA GLU A 540 2.89 -7.86 -31.89
C GLU A 540 3.79 -8.90 -31.21
N ALA A 541 3.79 -10.15 -31.69
CA ALA A 541 4.69 -11.19 -31.20
C ALA A 541 6.16 -10.89 -31.53
N GLU A 542 6.45 -10.32 -32.70
CA GLU A 542 7.80 -9.91 -33.10
C GLU A 542 8.28 -8.70 -32.28
N LEU A 543 7.44 -7.70 -32.05
CA LEU A 543 7.75 -6.57 -31.18
C LEU A 543 8.12 -7.05 -29.78
N ALA A 544 7.34 -7.95 -29.19
CA ALA A 544 7.61 -8.51 -27.86
C ALA A 544 8.97 -9.24 -27.80
N ARG A 545 9.33 -9.99 -28.85
CA ARG A 545 10.65 -10.65 -28.94
C ARG A 545 11.80 -9.63 -29.02
N VAL A 546 11.66 -8.59 -29.85
CA VAL A 546 12.67 -7.54 -30.00
C VAL A 546 12.83 -6.73 -28.70
N THR A 547 11.72 -6.39 -28.02
CA THR A 547 11.75 -5.71 -26.71
C THR A 547 12.44 -6.56 -25.64
N SER A 548 12.13 -7.86 -25.56
CA SER A 548 12.82 -8.76 -24.61
C SER A 548 14.32 -8.82 -24.89
N ARG A 549 14.71 -8.90 -26.17
CA ARG A 549 16.12 -8.96 -26.55
C ARG A 549 16.86 -7.64 -26.30
N LEU A 550 16.19 -6.50 -26.45
CA LEU A 550 16.74 -5.18 -26.08
C LEU A 550 16.95 -5.07 -24.57
N GLN A 551 16.04 -5.58 -23.75
CA GLN A 551 16.18 -5.61 -22.29
C GLN A 551 17.33 -6.50 -21.82
N ASP A 552 17.57 -7.63 -22.51
CA ASP A 552 18.67 -8.54 -22.17
C ASP A 552 20.06 -7.96 -22.50
N ILE A 553 20.16 -7.12 -23.53
CA ILE A 553 21.44 -6.62 -24.06
C ILE A 553 21.75 -5.20 -23.57
N ASP A 554 20.73 -4.35 -23.39
CA ASP A 554 20.87 -2.96 -22.99
C ASP A 554 20.20 -2.70 -21.62
N PRO A 555 20.97 -2.67 -20.52
CA PRO A 555 20.44 -2.39 -19.19
C PRO A 555 19.93 -0.94 -19.03
N THR A 556 20.20 -0.04 -19.98
CA THR A 556 19.66 1.33 -19.98
C THR A 556 18.33 1.46 -20.72
N TYR A 557 17.87 0.40 -21.39
CA TYR A 557 16.62 0.40 -22.13
C TYR A 557 15.41 0.27 -21.17
N ILE A 558 14.73 1.40 -20.94
CA ILE A 558 13.46 1.45 -20.21
C ILE A 558 12.33 1.34 -21.24
N GLY A 559 11.70 0.16 -21.33
CA GLY A 559 10.56 -0.05 -22.22
C GLY A 559 9.36 0.82 -21.84
N PRO A 560 8.45 1.16 -22.78
CA PRO A 560 7.24 1.90 -22.46
C PRO A 560 6.39 1.13 -21.45
N LEU A 561 5.91 1.83 -20.41
CA LEU A 561 4.92 1.32 -19.44
C LEU A 561 3.71 0.80 -20.21
N GLN A 562 3.52 -0.52 -20.27
CA GLN A 562 2.34 -1.10 -20.90
C GLN A 562 1.08 -0.59 -20.20
N PRO A 563 0.07 -0.08 -20.92
CA PRO A 563 -1.25 0.07 -20.36
C PRO A 563 -1.74 -1.32 -19.93
N THR A 564 -2.11 -1.43 -18.66
CA THR A 564 -2.51 -2.66 -17.96
C THR A 564 -3.55 -3.46 -18.73
N ASN A 565 -3.13 -4.55 -19.38
CA ASN A 565 -4.03 -5.64 -19.74
C ASN A 565 -4.35 -6.44 -18.46
N ILE A 566 -5.62 -6.47 -18.07
CA ILE A 566 -6.16 -7.07 -16.84
C ILE A 566 -6.08 -8.63 -16.81
N SER A 567 -5.33 -9.28 -17.71
CA SER A 567 -5.29 -10.75 -17.81
C SER A 567 -3.92 -11.42 -17.63
N GLN A 568 -2.88 -10.69 -17.23
CA GLN A 568 -1.65 -11.32 -16.73
C GLN A 568 -1.46 -11.02 -15.24
N PRO A 569 -1.16 -12.01 -14.39
CA PRO A 569 -0.73 -11.71 -13.03
C PRO A 569 0.52 -10.84 -13.15
N ALA A 570 0.46 -9.63 -12.58
CA ALA A 570 1.57 -8.69 -12.58
C ALA A 570 2.85 -9.44 -12.17
N ARG A 571 3.90 -9.36 -12.98
CA ARG A 571 5.23 -9.79 -12.54
C ARG A 571 5.56 -8.96 -11.30
N ILE A 572 5.51 -9.59 -10.13
CA ILE A 572 5.88 -8.97 -8.87
C ILE A 572 7.39 -8.75 -8.95
N THR A 573 7.81 -7.53 -9.31
CA THR A 573 9.19 -7.12 -9.09
C THR A 573 9.45 -7.19 -7.58
N PRO A 574 10.51 -7.88 -7.14
CA PRO A 574 10.84 -7.94 -5.73
C PRO A 574 11.14 -6.52 -5.25
N GLN A 575 10.42 -6.08 -4.21
CA GLN A 575 10.60 -4.74 -3.65
C GLN A 575 12.01 -4.61 -3.08
N THR A 576 12.70 -3.58 -3.49
CA THR A 576 14.05 -3.22 -3.07
C THR A 576 14.01 -2.30 -1.86
N ALA A 577 15.16 -2.08 -1.21
CA ALA A 577 15.28 -1.09 -0.14
C ALA A 577 14.90 0.32 -0.61
N GLU A 578 15.18 0.64 -1.88
CA GLU A 578 14.88 1.94 -2.50
C GLU A 578 13.38 2.18 -2.61
N ASP A 579 12.58 1.14 -2.83
CA ASP A 579 11.11 1.25 -2.86
C ASP A 579 10.52 1.69 -1.52
N PHE A 580 11.27 1.55 -0.42
CA PHE A 580 10.90 1.95 0.94
C PHE A 580 11.50 3.31 1.35
N GLN A 581 12.10 4.05 0.41
CA GLN A 581 12.58 5.40 0.66
C GLN A 581 11.50 6.46 0.47
N ILE A 582 11.33 7.31 1.47
CA ILE A 582 10.48 8.49 1.45
C ILE A 582 11.34 9.71 1.15
N VAL A 583 11.16 10.30 -0.03
CA VAL A 583 11.90 11.48 -0.46
C VAL A 583 11.13 12.74 -0.07
N LEU A 584 11.73 13.57 0.78
CA LEU A 584 11.25 14.86 1.24
C LEU A 584 11.95 15.97 0.44
N GLY A 585 11.19 16.66 -0.41
CA GLY A 585 11.67 17.79 -1.21
C GLY A 585 10.89 19.05 -0.81
N VAL A 586 9.93 19.43 -1.67
CA VAL A 586 9.08 20.62 -1.47
C VAL A 586 8.30 20.58 -0.15
N GLU A 587 7.96 19.38 0.33
CA GLU A 587 7.23 19.18 1.58
C GLU A 587 7.99 19.75 2.80
N ARG A 588 9.33 19.81 2.74
CA ARG A 588 10.18 20.29 3.84
C ARG A 588 9.89 21.73 4.25
N PHE A 589 9.60 22.61 3.29
CA PHE A 589 9.28 24.02 3.55
C PHE A 589 7.81 24.37 3.28
N ARG A 590 7.12 23.60 2.45
CA ARG A 590 5.68 23.77 2.21
C ARG A 590 4.83 23.48 3.44
N CYS A 591 5.18 22.46 4.22
CA CYS A 591 4.37 22.10 5.38
C CYS A 591 4.43 23.15 6.50
N PRO A 592 5.60 23.69 6.89
CA PRO A 592 5.68 24.78 7.87
C PRO A 592 5.12 26.11 7.38
N GLU A 593 5.04 26.35 6.06
CA GLU A 593 4.52 27.62 5.52
C GLU A 593 3.07 27.88 5.95
N ILE A 594 2.29 26.85 6.30
CA ILE A 594 0.91 27.02 6.80
C ILE A 594 0.84 27.85 8.09
N LEU A 595 1.94 27.98 8.85
CA LEU A 595 2.03 28.89 10.00
C LEU A 595 1.89 30.36 9.56
N PHE A 596 2.30 30.69 8.33
CA PHE A 596 2.21 32.02 7.74
C PHE A 596 1.10 32.13 6.69
N GLN A 597 0.70 31.01 6.07
CA GLN A 597 -0.37 30.92 5.08
C GLN A 597 -1.38 29.81 5.45
N PRO A 598 -2.18 29.97 6.53
CA PRO A 598 -3.24 29.02 6.89
C PRO A 598 -4.20 28.62 5.76
N PRO A 599 -4.54 29.50 4.79
CA PRO A 599 -5.42 29.13 3.69
C PRO A 599 -4.93 27.96 2.82
N MET A 600 -3.63 27.62 2.85
CA MET A 600 -3.08 26.45 2.13
C MET A 600 -3.72 25.12 2.55
N VAL A 601 -4.26 25.05 3.76
CA VAL A 601 -4.97 23.88 4.31
C VAL A 601 -6.47 24.15 4.51
N GLY A 602 -7.01 25.19 3.87
CA GLY A 602 -8.42 25.56 3.94
C GLY A 602 -8.83 26.27 5.23
N VAL A 603 -7.88 26.79 6.01
CA VAL A 603 -8.16 27.58 7.22
C VAL A 603 -8.13 29.07 6.87
N ASP A 604 -9.30 29.72 6.90
CA ASP A 604 -9.46 31.15 6.60
C ASP A 604 -9.13 32.02 7.82
N GLN A 605 -7.85 32.02 8.21
CA GLN A 605 -7.32 32.80 9.34
C GLN A 605 -5.95 33.38 8.98
N ALA A 606 -5.56 34.43 9.73
CA ALA A 606 -4.26 35.08 9.57
C ALA A 606 -3.10 34.17 10.00
N GLY A 607 -1.97 34.30 9.29
CA GLY A 607 -0.69 33.69 9.68
C GLY A 607 0.04 34.48 10.77
N LEU A 608 1.15 33.94 11.28
CA LEU A 608 1.89 34.52 12.41
C LEU A 608 2.32 35.98 12.19
N ASP A 609 2.85 36.31 11.02
CA ASP A 609 3.29 37.67 10.66
C ASP A 609 2.10 38.64 10.54
N GLU A 610 1.02 38.21 9.89
CA GLU A 610 -0.21 39.01 9.79
C GLU A 610 -0.87 39.23 11.16
N MET A 611 -0.85 38.25 12.07
CA MET A 611 -1.33 38.37 13.45
C MET A 611 -0.61 39.49 14.21
N VAL A 612 0.70 39.66 14.00
CA VAL A 612 1.45 40.80 14.57
C VAL A 612 0.87 42.13 14.06
N GLY A 613 0.56 42.22 12.77
CA GLY A 613 -0.09 43.39 12.16
C GLY A 613 -1.49 43.67 12.71
N VAL A 614 -2.31 42.63 12.90
CA VAL A 614 -3.64 42.73 13.51
C VAL A 614 -3.54 43.26 14.94
N LEU A 615 -2.57 42.76 15.71
CA LEU A 615 -2.35 43.18 17.09
C LEU A 615 -2.00 44.67 17.19
N PHE A 616 -1.12 45.19 16.34
CA PHE A 616 -0.82 46.62 16.32
C PHE A 616 -2.05 47.50 16.02
N ARG A 617 -3.01 47.00 15.25
CA ARG A 617 -4.29 47.69 15.04
C ARG A 617 -5.21 47.64 16.27
N ARG A 618 -5.14 46.57 17.08
CA ARG A 618 -5.95 46.41 18.31
C ARG A 618 -5.46 47.25 19.48
N LEU A 619 -4.18 47.61 19.49
CA LEU A 619 -3.59 48.50 20.50
C LEU A 619 -4.00 49.98 20.29
N TYR A 620 -5.31 50.24 20.29
CA TYR A 620 -5.87 51.58 20.22
C TYR A 620 -5.47 52.40 21.45
N GLY A 621 -4.96 53.62 21.24
CA GLY A 621 -4.54 54.52 22.32
C GLY A 621 -3.10 54.31 22.81
N VAL A 622 -2.37 53.33 22.27
CA VAL A 622 -0.92 53.20 22.47
C VAL A 622 -0.19 54.14 21.52
N ASP A 623 0.75 54.93 22.04
CA ASP A 623 1.54 55.87 21.25
C ASP A 623 2.51 55.15 20.30
N ASP A 624 3.01 55.87 19.31
CA ASP A 624 3.86 55.25 18.30
C ASP A 624 5.24 54.86 18.87
N ALA A 625 5.72 55.57 19.89
CA ALA A 625 6.95 55.22 20.62
C ALA A 625 6.84 53.85 21.32
N MET A 626 5.72 53.57 22.00
CA MET A 626 5.49 52.26 22.60
C MET A 626 5.30 51.17 21.55
N LYS A 627 4.64 51.47 20.41
CA LYS A 627 4.56 50.50 19.31
C LYS A 627 5.93 50.16 18.72
N GLU A 628 6.83 51.15 18.64
CA GLU A 628 8.23 50.93 18.23
C GLU A 628 8.99 50.07 19.25
N SER A 629 8.83 50.35 20.55
CA SER A 629 9.38 49.53 21.64
C SER A 629 8.91 48.07 21.53
N ILE A 630 7.59 47.86 21.36
CA ILE A 630 6.99 46.53 21.18
C ILE A 630 7.55 45.82 19.94
N SER A 631 7.71 46.52 18.81
CA SER A 631 8.29 45.89 17.60
C SER A 631 9.78 45.59 17.72
N ASN A 632 10.50 46.30 18.57
CA ASN A 632 11.92 46.11 18.85
C ASN A 632 12.19 44.97 19.86
N SER A 633 11.16 44.29 20.33
CA SER A 633 11.29 43.14 21.25
C SER A 633 10.20 42.11 20.94
N ILE A 634 10.43 41.28 19.93
CA ILE A 634 9.52 40.18 19.57
C ILE A 634 10.14 38.86 20.01
N LEU A 635 9.59 38.24 21.06
CA LEU A 635 9.99 36.93 21.54
C LEU A 635 9.20 35.81 20.86
N VAL A 636 9.91 34.84 20.32
CA VAL A 636 9.35 33.65 19.69
C VAL A 636 9.51 32.44 20.61
N THR A 637 8.40 31.81 21.02
CA THR A 637 8.39 30.68 21.96
C THR A 637 7.43 29.56 21.52
N GLY A 638 7.51 28.39 22.15
CA GLY A 638 6.73 27.20 21.81
C GLY A 638 7.44 26.25 20.85
N GLY A 639 7.16 24.95 21.01
CA GLY A 639 7.86 23.87 20.30
C GLY A 639 7.70 23.89 18.77
N SER A 640 6.59 24.45 18.27
CA SER A 640 6.33 24.53 16.82
C SER A 640 7.12 25.65 16.13
N LEU A 641 7.86 26.47 16.89
CA LEU A 641 8.69 27.57 16.38
C LEU A 641 10.18 27.25 16.36
N LEU A 642 10.53 25.96 16.49
CA LEU A 642 11.91 25.48 16.43
C LEU A 642 12.44 25.31 14.98
N PHE A 643 11.59 25.47 13.96
CA PHE A 643 12.00 25.34 12.57
C PHE A 643 13.20 26.26 12.24
N PRO A 644 14.22 25.74 11.54
CA PRO A 644 15.26 26.58 10.95
C PRO A 644 14.64 27.60 10.00
N GLY A 645 15.15 28.84 9.98
CA GLY A 645 14.65 29.91 9.10
C GLY A 645 13.38 30.63 9.58
N LEU A 646 12.78 30.21 10.70
CA LEU A 646 11.56 30.86 11.21
C LEU A 646 11.76 32.33 11.58
N VAL A 647 12.82 32.65 12.34
CA VAL A 647 13.11 34.02 12.79
C VAL A 647 13.24 35.00 11.61
N PRO A 648 14.11 34.74 10.60
CA PRO A 648 14.21 35.64 9.46
C PRO A 648 12.92 35.73 8.64
N ARG A 649 12.16 34.62 8.48
CA ARG A 649 10.86 34.64 7.80
C ARG A 649 9.82 35.51 8.53
N LEU A 650 9.75 35.41 9.85
CA LEU A 650 8.84 36.21 10.67
C LEU A 650 9.24 37.68 10.63
N GLU A 651 10.54 37.98 10.76
CA GLU A 651 11.07 39.34 10.65
C GLU A 651 10.74 39.95 9.28
N ALA A 652 10.97 39.22 8.19
CA ALA A 652 10.64 39.66 6.83
C ALA A 652 9.13 39.93 6.65
N GLY A 653 8.27 39.10 7.24
CA GLY A 653 6.82 39.30 7.25
C GLY A 653 6.41 40.55 8.01
N VAL A 654 6.91 40.72 9.24
CA VAL A 654 6.63 41.91 10.08
C VAL A 654 7.18 43.18 9.44
N ARG A 655 8.36 43.13 8.80
CA ARG A 655 8.98 44.26 8.08
C ARG A 655 8.10 44.79 6.96
N LYS A 656 7.35 43.92 6.26
CA LYS A 656 6.40 44.31 5.20
C LYS A 656 5.17 45.05 5.74
N ILE A 657 4.85 44.88 7.03
CA ILE A 657 3.67 45.45 7.68
C ILE A 657 4.01 46.78 8.39
N ARG A 658 5.22 46.90 8.94
CA ARG A 658 5.65 48.06 9.73
C ARG A 658 6.09 49.24 8.86
N PRO A 659 5.99 50.49 9.37
CA PRO A 659 6.54 51.67 8.70
C PRO A 659 8.02 51.51 8.34
N TYR A 660 8.43 52.12 7.23
CA TYR A 660 9.82 52.12 6.77
C TYR A 660 10.76 52.61 7.88
N LEU A 661 11.86 51.88 8.11
CA LEU A 661 12.86 52.10 9.17
C LEU A 661 12.42 51.81 10.62
N SER A 662 11.24 51.21 10.84
CA SER A 662 10.85 50.77 12.20
C SER A 662 11.87 49.76 12.74
N PRO A 663 12.34 49.91 14.00
CA PRO A 663 13.22 48.93 14.62
C PRO A 663 12.44 47.62 14.84
N ILE A 664 12.97 46.52 14.33
CA ILE A 664 12.40 45.18 14.49
C ILE A 664 13.52 44.25 14.93
N ARG A 665 13.30 43.58 16.07
CA ARG A 665 14.20 42.56 16.58
C ARG A 665 13.37 41.37 17.01
N VAL A 666 13.52 40.28 16.27
CA VAL A 666 12.88 39.00 16.55
C VAL A 666 13.92 38.09 17.19
N VAL A 667 13.64 37.62 18.40
CA VAL A 667 14.51 36.73 19.17
C VAL A 667 13.77 35.45 19.52
N ARG A 668 14.50 34.34 19.52
CA ARG A 668 13.99 33.06 20.01
C ARG A 668 14.20 32.98 21.52
N ALA A 669 13.25 32.39 22.23
CA ALA A 669 13.40 32.05 23.64
C ALA A 669 14.62 31.13 23.88
N SER A 670 15.19 31.18 25.09
CA SER A 670 16.37 30.40 25.46
C SER A 670 16.16 28.89 25.30
N ASP A 671 15.01 28.41 25.75
CA ASP A 671 14.51 27.05 25.53
C ASP A 671 12.99 27.14 25.27
N PRO A 672 12.56 27.24 24.00
CA PRO A 672 11.15 27.37 23.64
C PRO A 672 10.24 26.22 24.10
N ILE A 673 10.82 25.10 24.57
CA ILE A 673 10.07 23.93 25.05
C ILE A 673 9.88 24.01 26.57
N LEU A 674 10.90 24.46 27.33
CA LEU A 674 10.91 24.41 28.79
C LEU A 674 10.74 25.77 29.47
N ASP A 675 10.93 26.88 28.77
CA ASP A 675 10.91 28.22 29.39
C ASP A 675 9.55 28.58 29.99
N ALA A 676 8.44 28.04 29.47
CA ALA A 676 7.13 28.22 30.09
C ALA A 676 7.09 27.61 31.50
N TRP A 677 7.58 26.37 31.65
CA TRP A 677 7.66 25.69 32.94
C TRP A 677 8.70 26.36 33.85
N ARG A 678 9.87 26.76 33.33
CA ARG A 678 10.91 27.45 34.12
C ARG A 678 10.45 28.80 34.64
N GLY A 679 9.74 29.57 33.80
CA GLY A 679 9.13 30.83 34.21
C GLY A 679 8.09 30.63 35.30
N ALA A 680 7.22 29.63 35.15
CA ALA A 680 6.23 29.27 36.17
C ALA A 680 6.89 28.78 37.47
N SER A 681 7.96 27.98 37.37
CA SER A 681 8.77 27.50 38.51
C SER A 681 9.41 28.67 39.29
N ALA A 682 10.06 29.59 38.58
CA ALA A 682 10.65 30.78 39.18
C ALA A 682 9.58 31.66 39.83
N TYR A 683 8.46 31.89 39.13
CA TYR A 683 7.33 32.67 39.62
C TYR A 683 6.71 32.06 40.90
N ALA A 684 6.44 30.76 40.91
CA ALA A 684 5.85 30.07 42.06
C ALA A 684 6.79 30.01 43.27
N SER A 685 8.11 30.15 43.05
CA SER A 685 9.10 30.19 44.15
C SER A 685 9.16 31.54 44.87
N ALA A 686 8.54 32.59 44.31
CA ALA A 686 8.54 33.93 44.90
C ALA A 686 7.70 33.97 46.20
N SER A 687 8.14 34.76 47.18
CA SER A 687 7.45 34.88 48.47
C SER A 687 6.02 35.42 48.36
N GLN A 688 5.74 36.19 47.31
CA GLN A 688 4.46 36.81 47.02
C GLN A 688 3.49 35.84 46.34
N PHE A 689 3.93 34.65 45.91
CA PHE A 689 3.10 33.69 45.17
C PHE A 689 1.82 33.32 45.93
N SER A 690 1.87 33.18 47.25
CA SER A 690 0.69 32.86 48.07
C SER A 690 -0.42 33.91 48.00
N SER A 691 -0.11 35.15 47.61
CA SER A 691 -1.11 36.21 47.40
C SER A 691 -1.85 36.09 46.06
N GLN A 692 -1.33 35.26 45.16
CA GLN A 692 -1.85 35.05 43.81
C GLN A 692 -2.67 33.75 43.72
N THR A 693 -2.59 32.91 44.74
CA THR A 693 -3.35 31.66 44.82
C THR A 693 -4.73 31.89 45.44
N PHE A 694 -5.65 31.00 45.09
CA PHE A 694 -6.99 30.90 45.66
C PHE A 694 -7.10 29.63 46.49
N SER A 695 -7.62 29.72 47.71
CA SER A 695 -7.69 28.55 48.59
C SER A 695 -8.94 27.71 48.34
N ARG A 696 -8.94 26.49 48.88
CA ARG A 696 -10.11 25.62 48.87
C ARG A 696 -11.28 26.22 49.65
N GLU A 697 -11.01 26.95 50.73
CA GLU A 697 -12.06 27.68 51.47
C GLU A 697 -12.67 28.78 50.59
N ASP A 698 -11.83 29.55 49.88
CA ASP A 698 -12.33 30.55 48.94
C ASP A 698 -13.18 29.90 47.83
N TYR A 699 -12.83 28.70 47.37
CA TYR A 699 -13.59 27.93 46.38
C TYR A 699 -15.00 27.61 46.87
N TYR A 700 -15.13 27.11 48.09
CA TYR A 700 -16.44 26.78 48.66
C TYR A 700 -17.29 28.02 48.95
N GLU A 701 -16.67 29.15 49.30
CA GLU A 701 -17.40 30.39 49.62
C GLU A 701 -17.79 31.20 48.38
N LYS A 702 -16.89 31.32 47.40
CA LYS A 702 -17.03 32.24 46.26
C LYS A 702 -17.39 31.53 44.95
N GLY A 703 -17.12 30.24 44.84
CA GLY A 703 -17.43 29.42 43.67
C GLY A 703 -16.82 29.93 42.36
N GLU A 704 -17.51 29.68 41.25
CA GLU A 704 -17.08 30.04 39.89
C GLU A 704 -16.97 31.57 39.68
N ASP A 705 -17.75 32.37 40.40
CA ASP A 705 -17.79 33.83 40.18
C ASP A 705 -16.44 34.50 40.44
N TRP A 706 -15.65 33.95 41.35
CA TRP A 706 -14.28 34.44 41.59
C TRP A 706 -13.37 34.16 40.39
N LEU A 707 -13.47 32.97 39.76
CA LEU A 707 -12.66 32.59 38.60
C LEU A 707 -12.93 33.45 37.36
N ARG A 708 -14.08 34.16 37.31
CA ARG A 708 -14.40 35.14 36.25
C ARG A 708 -13.57 36.41 36.36
N GLY A 709 -13.25 36.85 37.59
CA GLY A 709 -12.46 38.04 37.86
C GLY A 709 -10.99 37.77 38.20
N TYR A 710 -10.60 36.50 38.24
CA TYR A 710 -9.23 36.09 38.55
C TYR A 710 -8.27 36.45 37.41
N HIS A 711 -7.28 37.25 37.76
CA HIS A 711 -6.13 37.57 36.90
C HIS A 711 -4.86 37.47 37.72
N ILE A 712 -3.97 36.58 37.31
CA ILE A 712 -2.62 36.50 37.85
C ILE A 712 -1.82 37.71 37.38
N LYS A 713 -1.02 38.31 38.26
CA LYS A 713 -0.05 39.35 37.90
C LYS A 713 1.28 38.71 37.62
N TYR A 714 1.94 39.03 36.51
CA TYR A 714 3.19 38.38 36.15
C TYR A 714 4.42 39.05 36.77
N ASP A 715 4.28 40.26 37.31
CA ASP A 715 5.29 40.93 38.14
C ASP A 715 4.99 40.73 39.65
N LEU A 716 5.89 40.01 40.34
CA LEU A 716 5.85 39.74 41.79
C LEU A 716 7.01 40.36 42.58
#